data_AF-A0A9K3PN22-F1
#
_entry.id   AF-A0A9K3PN22-F1
#
_cell.length_a   1.000
_cell.length_b   1.000
_cell.length_c   1.000
_cell.angle_alpha   90.00
_cell.angle_beta   90.00
_cell.angle_gamma   90.00
#
_symmetry.space_group_name_H-M   'P 1'
#
loop_
_entity.id
_entity.type
_entity.pdbx_description
1 polymer ?
#
loop_
_entity_poly.entity_id
_entity_poly.type
_entity_poly.pdbx_seq_one_letter_code
_entity_poly.pdbx_strand_id
1 'polypeptide(L)'
;MARRDDLSPDEHDHVTSQPNEKKRILSSPPEVMAPVGGFPQLHAAIGNGADSVYLGLSAYSARARATNFDPETELPEAVKIAHDANVKVYVALNTLVFDNELEEVENLIKHCIAACVDALIVQDLGVARLAQTIIKRTKSNMDVHASTQQTITSADGAAFCEEVFDTTRVVLSRELSISEIDAVSSQLENEHPNVELEAFVHGALCVSYSGQCFSSEAWGGRSANRGQCAQACRLPYGLIDNGELKELGDFSYLLSPQDLCGLDQVPKLIEANVRCLKIEGRLKDEAYVAATTRAYRNAVDEAWKAYCSKHGLSQIASQRRNLATEEQVSKKELAQVFSRGQDENFDGLTPGFFEGSKHQQLVRGRSPRHRGVHVGRVMDGSSWKNGLILRLDNDDVELKLGDGLVIDRGLAQEEELGGTVFDLFTKNGPTTIHFSKDVERKWRRFDDNARKGFGSGTSLAPAGAHVWKTSDAAVDKKMRRLSKTMPPRFCVKVAIAGRIGEPLQVTITDQTGRVGQGVSDGNLERAEQSGLSRESVRRAIGTLGDTRWSIDEDIDTAKLEQNVWCPVAWIKDARRKAVLDLEAQQADNNGKSKAAVSYDDSSVTEEYIKSIRDRSADKEISSVTYKLTVLARTINQVETLCRLVENGEAIDEIIVDFLEVDGMKDAVSRIRRANVRAAIAAPRVIKPNESGIWRTLLRLEPDSLLVRSTGLLHRMMKFGGPGASVVLIDGSEEKKVNVPQLVGDFSLNVANALTAYEFLEYGCERVTVSYDLGAHAISEMLQALGPRFASRIEIVAHCHMPIFHTEHCIFARFLSNGNSYLDCGHACTRHDVHLRDETGKDNPVLADIGCRNTVFSAEAQSGAHSLKEWMDAGANHFRIELVDESAEDAQKVVLGYLAVLEGKQKVGVLWETLSQVEDSNGRMGGVSIGSFRNAAERRAGEII
;
A
#
# COMPACT_ATOMS: atom_id res chain seq x y z
N MET A 1 -21.27 -27.36 -19.77
CA MET A 1 -21.23 -27.88 -18.38
C MET A 1 -20.15 -28.96 -18.27
N ALA A 2 -18.89 -28.60 -18.48
CA ALA A 2 -17.77 -29.24 -17.79
C ALA A 2 -17.55 -28.38 -16.55
N ARG A 3 -17.40 -28.99 -15.37
CA ARG A 3 -17.28 -28.24 -14.12
C ARG A 3 -15.82 -27.80 -13.95
N ARG A 4 -15.59 -26.65 -13.33
CA ARG A 4 -14.31 -26.25 -12.72
C ARG A 4 -13.74 -27.28 -11.73
N ASP A 5 -14.41 -28.41 -11.49
CA ASP A 5 -13.85 -29.60 -10.82
C ASP A 5 -12.59 -30.12 -11.55
N ASP A 6 -12.38 -29.79 -12.83
CA ASP A 6 -11.13 -30.07 -13.58
C ASP A 6 -9.99 -29.07 -13.27
N LEU A 7 -10.26 -27.97 -12.55
CA LEU A 7 -9.25 -27.23 -11.79
C LEU A 7 -9.19 -27.85 -10.38
N SER A 8 -8.81 -29.12 -10.32
CA SER A 8 -8.54 -29.85 -9.07
C SER A 8 -7.66 -28.99 -8.15
N PRO A 9 -8.11 -28.63 -6.94
CA PRO A 9 -7.19 -28.32 -5.86
C PRO A 9 -6.68 -29.67 -5.34
N ASP A 10 -5.69 -30.24 -6.02
CA ASP A 10 -4.76 -31.26 -5.55
C ASP A 10 -4.14 -31.95 -6.78
N GLU A 11 -2.96 -31.50 -7.18
CA GLU A 11 -1.79 -32.28 -6.77
C GLU A 11 -0.90 -31.30 -6.04
N HIS A 12 -0.44 -31.71 -4.87
CA HIS A 12 0.74 -31.14 -4.25
C HIS A 12 1.72 -30.75 -5.36
N ASP A 13 2.13 -29.48 -5.41
CA ASP A 13 3.51 -29.24 -5.74
C ASP A 13 4.27 -30.14 -4.77
N HIS A 14 4.65 -31.34 -5.22
CA HIS A 14 5.76 -32.06 -4.68
C HIS A 14 7.02 -31.25 -5.04
N VAL A 15 7.08 -29.97 -4.62
CA VAL A 15 8.07 -29.68 -3.61
C VAL A 15 7.77 -30.73 -2.56
N THR A 16 8.55 -31.79 -2.57
CA THR A 16 8.64 -32.62 -1.39
C THR A 16 8.85 -31.62 -0.26
N SER A 17 7.79 -31.33 0.49
CA SER A 17 7.93 -31.01 1.90
C SER A 17 8.49 -32.31 2.46
N GLN A 18 9.77 -32.56 2.20
CA GLN A 18 10.60 -33.18 3.19
C GLN A 18 10.29 -32.35 4.43
N PRO A 19 9.66 -32.92 5.45
CA PRO A 19 9.48 -32.21 6.69
C PRO A 19 10.87 -32.18 7.34
N ASN A 20 11.78 -31.32 6.84
CA ASN A 20 13.11 -31.09 7.41
C ASN A 20 14.02 -30.04 6.72
N GLU A 21 13.53 -29.13 5.88
CA GLU A 21 14.30 -27.88 5.70
C GLU A 21 13.97 -26.94 6.86
N LYS A 22 14.96 -26.73 7.74
CA LYS A 22 14.83 -25.87 8.92
C LYS A 22 14.53 -24.45 8.45
N LYS A 23 13.25 -24.09 8.47
CA LYS A 23 12.76 -22.72 8.28
C LYS A 23 13.63 -21.74 9.06
N ARG A 24 14.04 -20.65 8.42
CA ARG A 24 15.01 -19.72 9.00
C ARG A 24 14.47 -19.15 10.31
N ILE A 25 15.16 -19.45 11.41
CA ILE A 25 14.86 -18.87 12.71
C ILE A 25 15.32 -17.40 12.69
N LEU A 26 14.44 -16.51 13.11
CA LEU A 26 14.75 -15.09 13.23
C LEU A 26 15.83 -14.86 14.29
N SER A 27 16.80 -14.01 13.97
CA SER A 27 17.84 -13.58 14.91
C SER A 27 17.45 -12.32 15.70
N SER A 28 16.41 -11.61 15.28
CA SER A 28 15.93 -10.36 15.89
C SER A 28 14.42 -10.21 15.74
N PRO A 29 13.74 -9.46 16.64
CA PRO A 29 12.32 -9.16 16.47
C PRO A 29 12.09 -8.34 15.20
N PRO A 30 10.87 -8.39 14.63
CA PRO A 30 10.51 -7.51 13.53
C PRO A 30 10.52 -6.05 13.96
N GLU A 31 10.84 -5.18 13.01
CA GLU A 31 10.81 -3.74 13.12
C GLU A 31 9.36 -3.23 13.25
N VAL A 32 9.09 -2.38 14.22
CA VAL A 32 7.82 -1.61 14.27
C VAL A 32 8.04 -0.27 13.57
N MET A 33 7.49 -0.14 12.36
CA MET A 33 7.62 1.07 11.56
C MET A 33 6.39 1.98 11.69
N ALA A 34 6.63 3.22 12.14
CA ALA A 34 5.57 4.20 12.37
C ALA A 34 5.47 5.25 11.24
N PRO A 35 4.25 5.73 10.92
CA PRO A 35 4.05 6.80 9.95
C PRO A 35 4.34 8.18 10.54
N VAL A 36 5.05 9.02 9.78
CA VAL A 36 5.34 10.40 10.19
C VAL A 36 4.85 11.38 9.13
N GLY A 37 3.96 12.28 9.55
CA GLY A 37 3.45 13.40 8.75
C GLY A 37 4.19 14.73 8.98
N GLY A 38 4.83 14.87 10.15
CA GLY A 38 5.60 16.03 10.59
C GLY A 38 6.27 15.78 11.96
N PHE A 39 6.93 16.79 12.53
CA PHE A 39 7.68 16.67 13.80
C PHE A 39 6.86 16.15 15.00
N PRO A 40 5.60 16.55 15.24
CA PRO A 40 4.80 16.02 16.35
C PRO A 40 4.64 14.49 16.28
N GLN A 41 4.36 13.96 15.09
CA GLN A 41 4.25 12.53 14.83
C GLN A 41 5.60 11.83 14.97
N LEU A 42 6.70 12.47 14.56
CA LEU A 42 8.06 11.94 14.71
C LEU A 42 8.39 11.69 16.19
N HIS A 43 8.17 12.71 17.04
CA HIS A 43 8.40 12.60 18.47
C HIS A 43 7.48 11.55 19.12
N ALA A 44 6.21 11.51 18.72
CA ALA A 44 5.26 10.51 19.21
C ALA A 44 5.65 9.07 18.84
N ALA A 45 6.11 8.83 17.60
CA ALA A 45 6.60 7.54 17.15
C ALA A 45 7.83 7.09 17.96
N ILE A 46 8.84 7.95 18.08
CA ILE A 46 10.07 7.66 18.82
C ILE A 46 9.76 7.36 20.30
N GLY A 47 8.98 8.23 20.95
CA GLY A 47 8.63 8.08 22.38
C GLY A 47 7.80 6.84 22.71
N ASN A 48 7.15 6.24 21.71
CA ASN A 48 6.32 5.04 21.88
C ASN A 48 6.95 3.76 21.31
N GLY A 49 8.22 3.81 20.90
CA GLY A 49 9.00 2.61 20.60
C GLY A 49 9.04 2.21 19.13
N ALA A 50 8.84 3.14 18.18
CA ALA A 50 9.08 2.87 16.76
C ALA A 50 10.57 2.50 16.52
N ASP A 51 10.86 1.41 15.82
CA ASP A 51 12.24 1.03 15.43
C ASP A 51 12.67 1.78 14.17
N SER A 52 11.70 2.17 13.35
CA SER A 52 11.88 3.05 12.20
C SER A 52 10.67 3.94 12.00
N VAL A 53 10.87 5.00 11.23
CA VAL A 53 9.80 5.87 10.74
C VAL A 53 9.86 5.97 9.23
N TYR A 54 8.70 6.10 8.60
CA TYR A 54 8.64 6.52 7.21
C TYR A 54 7.90 7.85 7.05
N LEU A 55 8.46 8.70 6.20
CA LEU A 55 7.98 10.03 5.89
C LEU A 55 7.96 10.28 4.39
N GLY A 56 7.34 11.38 3.97
CA GLY A 56 7.34 11.86 2.59
C GLY A 56 7.94 13.25 2.54
N LEU A 57 8.44 13.62 1.36
CA LEU A 57 8.97 14.96 1.08
C LEU A 57 7.87 15.84 0.48
N SER A 58 8.24 17.07 0.12
CA SER A 58 7.36 18.06 -0.51
C SER A 58 6.60 17.52 -1.74
N ALA A 59 7.16 16.54 -2.47
CA ALA A 59 6.54 15.90 -3.62
C ALA A 59 6.79 14.37 -3.69
N TYR A 60 6.19 13.71 -4.69
CA TYR A 60 6.39 12.31 -5.07
C TYR A 60 6.07 11.25 -4.00
N SER A 61 5.09 11.55 -3.14
CA SER A 61 4.61 10.62 -2.12
C SER A 61 3.11 10.37 -2.24
N ALA A 62 2.67 9.13 -2.03
CA ALA A 62 1.27 8.72 -2.14
C ALA A 62 0.30 9.39 -1.12
N ARG A 63 0.82 10.28 -0.27
CA ARG A 63 0.07 11.11 0.69
C ARG A 63 0.44 12.58 0.52
N ALA A 64 0.29 13.10 -0.70
CA ALA A 64 0.62 14.49 -1.05
C ALA A 64 -0.04 15.56 -0.15
N ARG A 65 -1.14 15.22 0.56
CA ARG A 65 -1.84 16.11 1.50
C ARG A 65 -1.27 16.13 2.92
N ALA A 66 -0.29 15.29 3.25
CA ALA A 66 0.40 15.40 4.54
C ALA A 66 1.26 16.67 4.58
N THR A 67 1.62 17.15 5.77
CA THR A 67 2.51 18.31 5.91
C THR A 67 3.83 18.09 5.17
N ASN A 68 4.36 16.85 5.26
CA ASN A 68 5.63 16.44 4.66
C ASN A 68 6.82 17.25 5.21
N PHE A 69 8.04 16.84 4.83
CA PHE A 69 9.28 17.52 5.23
C PHE A 69 9.91 18.20 4.02
N ASP A 70 10.41 19.41 4.23
CA ASP A 70 11.30 20.05 3.26
C ASP A 70 12.61 19.24 3.11
N PRO A 71 13.01 18.88 1.88
CA PRO A 71 14.18 18.04 1.64
C PRO A 71 15.51 18.66 2.05
N GLU A 72 15.63 20.00 2.03
CA GLU A 72 16.90 20.69 2.30
C GLU A 72 17.03 21.08 3.77
N THR A 73 15.95 21.60 4.38
CA THR A 73 16.02 22.17 5.74
C THR A 73 15.52 21.23 6.82
N GLU A 74 14.41 20.52 6.60
CA GLU A 74 13.74 19.76 7.66
C GLU A 74 14.12 18.28 7.67
N LEU A 75 14.39 17.68 6.50
CA LEU A 75 14.80 16.28 6.39
C LEU A 75 16.10 15.99 7.18
N PRO A 76 17.18 16.79 7.08
CA PRO A 76 18.39 16.54 7.87
C PRO A 76 18.14 16.61 9.39
N GLU A 77 17.26 17.50 9.84
CA GLU A 77 16.88 17.60 11.25
C GLU A 77 16.08 16.38 11.71
N ALA A 78 15.09 15.96 10.91
CA ALA A 78 14.29 14.78 11.20
C ALA A 78 15.15 13.50 11.28
N VAL A 79 16.08 13.32 10.33
CA VAL A 79 17.03 12.20 10.34
C VAL A 79 17.91 12.26 11.59
N LYS A 80 18.45 13.44 11.94
CA LYS A 80 19.23 13.62 13.15
C LYS A 80 18.45 13.21 14.41
N ILE A 81 17.22 13.69 14.58
CA ILE A 81 16.37 13.37 15.74
C ILE A 81 16.13 11.85 15.84
N ALA A 82 15.83 11.20 14.71
CA ALA A 82 15.57 9.77 14.68
C ALA A 82 16.83 8.94 14.98
N HIS A 83 17.97 9.27 14.35
CA HIS A 83 19.24 8.59 14.57
C HIS A 83 19.79 8.81 15.98
N ASP A 84 19.58 9.99 16.56
CA ASP A 84 19.83 10.28 17.97
C ASP A 84 18.96 9.42 18.91
N ALA A 85 17.88 8.82 18.40
CA ALA A 85 17.04 7.85 19.10
C ALA A 85 17.20 6.41 18.57
N ASN A 86 18.23 6.12 17.78
CA ASN A 86 18.48 4.82 17.14
C ASN A 86 17.27 4.30 16.34
N VAL A 87 16.52 5.22 15.74
CA VAL A 87 15.35 4.97 14.90
C VAL A 87 15.76 5.24 13.45
N LYS A 88 15.53 4.27 12.57
CA LYS A 88 15.83 4.42 11.13
C LYS A 88 14.82 5.34 10.45
N VAL A 89 15.24 6.05 9.41
CA VAL A 89 14.38 6.92 8.61
C VAL A 89 14.30 6.43 7.17
N TYR A 90 13.09 6.15 6.72
CA TYR A 90 12.81 5.80 5.32
C TYR A 90 11.99 6.90 4.65
N VAL A 91 12.34 7.22 3.41
CA VAL A 91 11.62 8.23 2.61
C VAL A 91 10.78 7.54 1.55
N ALA A 92 9.49 7.86 1.53
CA ALA A 92 8.56 7.37 0.52
C ALA A 92 8.61 8.23 -0.75
N LEU A 93 9.26 7.70 -1.80
CA LEU A 93 9.21 8.18 -3.19
C LEU A 93 8.35 7.21 -4.02
N ASN A 94 7.11 7.03 -3.56
CA ASN A 94 6.26 5.91 -3.92
C ASN A 94 5.05 6.33 -4.78
N THR A 95 5.32 7.15 -5.79
CA THR A 95 4.37 7.53 -6.83
C THR A 95 5.00 7.30 -8.20
N LEU A 96 4.18 7.25 -9.25
CA LEU A 96 4.65 7.31 -10.63
C LEU A 96 5.27 8.67 -10.94
N VAL A 97 6.28 8.66 -11.81
CA VAL A 97 7.05 9.86 -12.22
C VAL A 97 7.04 9.95 -13.74
N PHE A 98 6.77 11.12 -14.29
CA PHE A 98 6.78 11.35 -15.73
C PHE A 98 8.15 11.82 -16.20
N ASP A 99 8.44 11.73 -17.51
CA ASP A 99 9.78 12.03 -18.06
C ASP A 99 10.30 13.41 -17.68
N ASN A 100 9.43 14.43 -17.70
CA ASN A 100 9.77 15.81 -17.35
C ASN A 100 10.00 16.04 -15.83
N GLU A 101 9.75 15.05 -14.99
CA GLU A 101 9.89 15.09 -13.53
C GLU A 101 11.14 14.31 -13.04
N LEU A 102 11.80 13.55 -13.91
CA LEU A 102 12.90 12.65 -13.53
C LEU A 102 14.10 13.39 -12.93
N GLU A 103 14.48 14.55 -13.46
CA GLU A 103 15.59 15.36 -12.93
C GLU A 103 15.29 15.92 -11.53
N GLU A 104 14.03 16.30 -11.27
CA GLU A 104 13.61 16.74 -9.93
C GLU A 104 13.75 15.58 -8.92
N VAL A 105 13.31 14.39 -9.32
CA VAL A 105 13.42 13.17 -8.50
C VAL A 105 14.88 12.77 -8.27
N GLU A 106 15.75 12.90 -9.27
CA GLU A 106 17.20 12.73 -9.09
C GLU A 106 17.74 13.63 -7.98
N ASN A 107 17.36 14.92 -7.99
CA ASN A 107 17.81 15.87 -6.96
C ASN A 107 17.27 15.52 -5.57
N LEU A 108 16.02 15.05 -5.46
CA LEU A 108 15.47 14.56 -4.19
C LEU A 108 16.22 13.34 -3.67
N ILE A 109 16.62 12.40 -4.54
CA ILE A 109 17.45 11.26 -4.16
C ILE A 109 18.81 11.74 -3.64
N LYS A 110 19.43 12.73 -4.30
CA LYS A 110 20.69 13.33 -3.85
C LYS A 110 20.52 13.97 -2.46
N HIS A 111 19.43 14.70 -2.20
CA HIS A 111 19.12 15.24 -0.87
C HIS A 111 18.93 14.16 0.19
N CYS A 112 18.24 13.06 -0.12
CA CYS A 112 18.10 11.93 0.80
C CYS A 112 19.45 11.32 1.19
N ILE A 113 20.37 11.15 0.21
CA ILE A 113 21.72 10.66 0.47
C ILE A 113 22.49 11.63 1.37
N ALA A 114 22.45 12.93 1.06
CA ALA A 114 23.13 13.96 1.84
C ALA A 114 22.61 14.05 3.29
N ALA A 115 21.30 13.90 3.47
CA ALA A 115 20.64 13.86 4.77
C ALA A 115 20.84 12.53 5.51
N CYS A 116 21.55 11.56 4.92
CA CYS A 116 21.81 10.25 5.51
C CYS A 116 20.53 9.45 5.77
N VAL A 117 19.54 9.51 4.87
CA VAL A 117 18.37 8.60 4.88
C VAL A 117 18.83 7.14 4.84
N ASP A 118 18.09 6.25 5.50
CA ASP A 118 18.46 4.82 5.58
C ASP A 118 17.94 4.03 4.39
N ALA A 119 16.73 4.33 3.90
CA ALA A 119 16.18 3.69 2.71
C ALA A 119 15.16 4.58 1.96
N LEU A 120 15.05 4.36 0.66
CA LEU A 120 13.95 4.87 -0.17
C LEU A 120 12.88 3.78 -0.35
N ILE A 121 11.60 4.13 -0.22
CA ILE A 121 10.48 3.25 -0.55
C ILE A 121 9.92 3.68 -1.90
N VAL A 122 10.16 2.88 -2.95
CA VAL A 122 9.99 3.29 -4.34
C VAL A 122 8.91 2.48 -5.05
N GLN A 123 8.08 3.14 -5.86
CA GLN A 123 7.09 2.49 -6.73
C GLN A 123 7.61 2.35 -8.17
N ASP A 124 8.03 3.47 -8.75
CA ASP A 124 8.41 3.56 -10.17
C ASP A 124 9.75 2.85 -10.43
N LEU A 125 9.78 1.94 -11.40
CA LEU A 125 10.97 1.12 -11.66
C LEU A 125 12.11 1.91 -12.31
N GLY A 126 11.79 2.92 -13.12
CA GLY A 126 12.76 3.87 -13.65
C GLY A 126 13.42 4.66 -12.52
N VAL A 127 12.64 5.10 -11.53
CA VAL A 127 13.15 5.74 -10.31
C VAL A 127 13.99 4.78 -9.46
N ALA A 128 13.58 3.51 -9.34
CA ALA A 128 14.36 2.50 -8.61
C ALA A 128 15.74 2.31 -9.24
N ARG A 129 15.82 2.20 -10.58
CA ARG A 129 17.10 2.13 -11.29
C ARG A 129 17.93 3.41 -11.15
N LEU A 130 17.28 4.58 -11.24
CA LEU A 130 17.93 5.88 -11.06
C LEU A 130 18.56 5.98 -9.66
N ALA A 131 17.78 5.65 -8.63
CA ALA A 131 18.24 5.63 -7.23
C ALA A 131 19.44 4.69 -7.06
N GLN A 132 19.35 3.45 -7.55
CA GLN A 132 20.46 2.49 -7.47
C GLN A 132 21.73 2.99 -8.16
N THR A 133 21.58 3.61 -9.33
CA THR A 133 22.71 4.20 -10.06
C THR A 133 23.40 5.29 -9.24
N ILE A 134 22.62 6.20 -8.64
CA ILE A 134 23.14 7.30 -7.82
C ILE A 134 23.79 6.76 -6.53
N ILE A 135 23.15 5.80 -5.86
CA ILE A 135 23.67 5.15 -4.64
C ILE A 135 25.03 4.51 -4.93
N LYS A 136 25.16 3.75 -6.03
CA LYS A 136 26.42 3.11 -6.43
C LYS A 136 27.51 4.12 -6.79
N ARG A 137 27.17 5.18 -7.55
CA ARG A 137 28.12 6.26 -7.92
C ARG A 137 28.65 7.01 -6.70
N THR A 138 27.76 7.30 -5.75
CA THR A 138 28.10 8.02 -4.51
C THR A 138 28.68 7.13 -3.41
N LYS A 139 28.67 5.80 -3.60
CA LYS A 139 29.04 4.80 -2.58
C LYS A 139 28.26 5.00 -1.27
N SER A 140 26.99 5.39 -1.39
CA SER A 140 26.09 5.54 -0.26
C SER A 140 25.66 4.17 0.27
N ASN A 141 25.40 4.08 1.58
CA ASN A 141 24.82 2.90 2.23
C ASN A 141 23.28 2.98 2.34
N MET A 142 22.64 3.86 1.56
CA MET A 142 21.19 3.98 1.55
C MET A 142 20.58 2.82 0.75
N ASP A 143 19.58 2.15 1.33
CA ASP A 143 18.88 1.03 0.71
C ASP A 143 17.73 1.49 -0.20
N VAL A 144 17.24 0.57 -1.04
CA VAL A 144 16.00 0.74 -1.81
C VAL A 144 15.03 -0.38 -1.44
N HIS A 145 13.81 0.00 -1.07
CA HIS A 145 12.72 -0.90 -0.73
C HIS A 145 11.62 -0.81 -1.80
N ALA A 146 11.09 -1.96 -2.20
CA ALA A 146 9.94 -2.05 -3.12
C ALA A 146 8.64 -1.67 -2.41
N SER A 147 7.95 -0.65 -2.91
CA SER A 147 6.67 -0.16 -2.36
C SER A 147 5.53 -1.16 -2.61
N THR A 148 4.55 -1.18 -1.70
CA THR A 148 3.27 -1.91 -1.90
C THR A 148 2.55 -1.48 -3.19
N GLN A 149 2.83 -0.28 -3.69
CA GLN A 149 2.30 0.23 -4.97
C GLN A 149 2.85 -0.52 -6.21
N GLN A 150 3.82 -1.41 -6.06
CA GLN A 150 4.27 -2.32 -7.13
C GLN A 150 3.42 -3.59 -7.23
N THR A 151 2.41 -3.75 -6.37
CA THR A 151 1.48 -4.90 -6.39
C THR A 151 2.19 -6.26 -6.25
N ILE A 152 3.19 -6.35 -5.37
CA ILE A 152 3.95 -7.61 -5.19
C ILE A 152 3.16 -8.62 -4.34
N THR A 153 2.75 -9.72 -4.98
CA THR A 153 1.93 -10.78 -4.38
C THR A 153 2.59 -12.16 -4.36
N SER A 154 3.79 -12.32 -4.92
CA SER A 154 4.46 -13.61 -5.09
C SER A 154 5.96 -13.52 -4.85
N ALA A 155 6.60 -14.67 -4.62
CA ALA A 155 8.05 -14.76 -4.51
C ALA A 155 8.75 -14.33 -5.80
N ASP A 156 8.20 -14.66 -6.97
CA ASP A 156 8.75 -14.17 -8.25
C ASP A 156 8.74 -12.65 -8.36
N GLY A 157 7.69 -11.99 -7.86
CA GLY A 157 7.63 -10.53 -7.85
C GLY A 157 8.67 -9.92 -6.90
N ALA A 158 8.89 -10.54 -5.75
CA ALA A 158 9.92 -10.11 -4.80
C ALA A 158 11.35 -10.36 -5.34
N ALA A 159 11.58 -11.53 -5.94
CA ALA A 159 12.84 -11.89 -6.60
C ALA A 159 13.17 -10.94 -7.76
N PHE A 160 12.18 -10.58 -8.58
CA PHE A 160 12.34 -9.56 -9.61
C PHE A 160 12.85 -8.22 -9.05
N CYS A 161 12.28 -7.77 -7.93
CA CYS A 161 12.69 -6.50 -7.33
C CYS A 161 14.15 -6.55 -6.84
N GLU A 162 14.56 -7.66 -6.20
CA GLU A 162 15.94 -7.85 -5.76
C GLU A 162 16.90 -7.97 -6.96
N GLU A 163 16.66 -8.90 -7.89
CA GLU A 163 17.61 -9.19 -8.96
C GLU A 163 17.77 -8.03 -9.94
N VAL A 164 16.69 -7.30 -10.23
CA VAL A 164 16.71 -6.25 -11.24
C VAL A 164 17.07 -4.89 -10.64
N PHE A 165 16.63 -4.61 -9.41
CA PHE A 165 16.76 -3.29 -8.79
C PHE A 165 17.48 -3.30 -7.43
N ASP A 166 18.16 -4.39 -7.08
CA ASP A 166 18.94 -4.55 -5.84
C ASP A 166 18.14 -4.14 -4.59
N THR A 167 16.82 -4.39 -4.58
CA THR A 167 15.98 -4.02 -3.43
C THR A 167 16.24 -4.97 -2.26
N THR A 168 16.46 -4.41 -1.07
CA THR A 168 16.74 -5.20 0.14
C THR A 168 15.48 -5.61 0.90
N ARG A 169 14.36 -4.91 0.67
CA ARG A 169 13.08 -5.16 1.33
C ARG A 169 11.91 -4.98 0.37
N VAL A 170 10.91 -5.85 0.48
CA VAL A 170 9.69 -5.83 -0.33
C VAL A 170 8.48 -5.65 0.57
N VAL A 171 7.71 -4.58 0.32
CA VAL A 171 6.43 -4.36 0.98
C VAL A 171 5.34 -5.13 0.24
N LEU A 172 4.87 -6.22 0.85
CA LEU A 172 3.88 -7.10 0.24
C LEU A 172 2.51 -6.42 0.07
N SER A 173 1.71 -6.96 -0.85
CA SER A 173 0.31 -6.55 -1.02
C SER A 173 -0.49 -6.81 0.27
N ARG A 174 -1.44 -5.92 0.56
CA ARG A 174 -2.29 -5.97 1.76
C ARG A 174 -3.35 -7.08 1.71
N GLU A 175 -3.52 -7.67 0.54
CA GLU A 175 -4.51 -8.66 0.17
C GLU A 175 -4.00 -10.11 0.34
N LEU A 176 -2.77 -10.29 0.82
CA LEU A 176 -2.22 -11.60 1.14
C LEU A 176 -2.63 -12.06 2.55
N SER A 177 -3.05 -13.32 2.64
CA SER A 177 -3.19 -14.06 3.88
C SER A 177 -1.83 -14.43 4.48
N ILE A 178 -1.78 -14.74 5.78
CA ILE A 178 -0.53 -15.15 6.42
C ILE A 178 0.02 -16.43 5.79
N SER A 179 -0.84 -17.36 5.38
CA SER A 179 -0.41 -18.57 4.65
C SER A 179 0.23 -18.25 3.30
N GLU A 180 -0.26 -17.23 2.59
CA GLU A 180 0.33 -16.79 1.32
C GLU A 180 1.64 -16.03 1.57
N ILE A 181 1.72 -15.18 2.60
CA ILE A 181 2.98 -14.54 3.03
C ILE A 181 4.03 -15.60 3.39
N ASP A 182 3.61 -16.66 4.08
CA ASP A 182 4.46 -17.78 4.44
C ASP A 182 5.01 -18.50 3.21
N ALA A 183 4.15 -18.79 2.24
CA ALA A 183 4.55 -19.38 0.97
C ALA A 183 5.55 -18.50 0.20
N VAL A 184 5.33 -17.18 0.17
CA VAL A 184 6.32 -16.22 -0.40
C VAL A 184 7.65 -16.34 0.32
N SER A 185 7.66 -16.32 1.66
CA SER A 185 8.90 -16.43 2.44
C SER A 185 9.63 -17.73 2.16
N SER A 186 8.94 -18.86 2.22
CA SER A 186 9.57 -20.18 2.02
C SER A 186 10.19 -20.33 0.64
N GLN A 187 9.55 -19.78 -0.40
CA GLN A 187 10.10 -19.79 -1.75
C GLN A 187 11.35 -18.89 -1.87
N LEU A 188 11.34 -17.71 -1.22
CA LEU A 188 12.49 -16.81 -1.21
C LEU A 188 13.65 -17.33 -0.36
N GLU A 189 13.41 -18.07 0.72
CA GLU A 189 14.46 -18.57 1.62
C GLU A 189 15.54 -19.40 0.89
N ASN A 190 15.15 -20.07 -0.20
CA ASN A 190 16.04 -20.94 -0.96
C ASN A 190 16.93 -20.19 -1.96
N GLU A 191 16.38 -19.20 -2.66
CA GLU A 191 17.07 -18.52 -3.77
C GLU A 191 17.47 -17.07 -3.43
N HIS A 192 16.72 -16.42 -2.54
CA HIS A 192 16.76 -14.99 -2.24
C HIS A 192 16.76 -14.71 -0.71
N PRO A 193 17.65 -15.32 0.09
CA PRO A 193 17.58 -15.31 1.54
C PRO A 193 17.81 -13.92 2.18
N ASN A 194 18.27 -12.93 1.42
CA ASN A 194 18.58 -11.60 1.93
C ASN A 194 17.41 -10.61 1.76
N VAL A 195 16.37 -10.97 1.01
CA VAL A 195 15.20 -10.11 0.81
C VAL A 195 14.32 -10.11 2.06
N GLU A 196 14.12 -8.94 2.65
CA GLU A 196 13.23 -8.77 3.79
C GLU A 196 11.77 -8.58 3.36
N LEU A 197 10.84 -9.23 4.05
CA LEU A 197 9.40 -9.03 3.85
C LEU A 197 8.83 -8.00 4.84
N GLU A 198 8.08 -7.03 4.32
CA GLU A 198 7.36 -6.02 5.10
C GLU A 198 5.84 -6.15 4.86
N ALA A 199 5.06 -6.04 5.94
CA ALA A 199 3.60 -6.11 5.88
C ALA A 199 2.96 -4.89 6.57
N PHE A 200 1.93 -4.31 5.95
CA PHE A 200 1.06 -3.38 6.66
C PHE A 200 0.26 -4.14 7.71
N VAL A 201 0.20 -3.61 8.93
CA VAL A 201 -0.50 -4.26 10.04
C VAL A 201 -1.65 -3.43 10.61
N HIS A 202 -1.69 -2.12 10.34
CA HIS A 202 -2.72 -1.26 10.91
C HIS A 202 -3.09 -0.09 10.02
N GLY A 203 -4.32 0.39 10.16
CA GLY A 203 -4.81 1.63 9.56
C GLY A 203 -5.66 1.41 8.32
N ALA A 204 -5.71 2.40 7.44
CA ALA A 204 -6.62 2.43 6.31
C ALA A 204 -6.40 1.25 5.33
N LEU A 205 -7.38 0.36 5.20
CA LEU A 205 -7.36 -0.66 4.15
C LEU A 205 -7.87 -0.07 2.83
N CYS A 206 -7.13 -0.31 1.76
CA CYS A 206 -7.58 0.02 0.41
C CYS A 206 -8.46 -1.12 -0.09
N VAL A 207 -9.55 -0.83 -0.80
CA VAL A 207 -10.35 -1.88 -1.46
C VAL A 207 -9.68 -2.41 -2.72
N SER A 208 -8.94 -1.54 -3.40
CA SER A 208 -8.22 -1.85 -4.62
C SER A 208 -6.78 -2.23 -4.30
N TYR A 209 -6.25 -3.18 -5.08
CA TYR A 209 -4.83 -3.48 -5.10
C TYR A 209 -4.01 -2.20 -5.27
N SER A 210 -2.96 -2.05 -4.46
CA SER A 210 -2.13 -0.85 -4.45
C SER A 210 -1.36 -0.74 -5.77
N GLY A 211 -1.35 0.45 -6.38
CA GLY A 211 -0.81 0.67 -7.73
C GLY A 211 -1.73 0.30 -8.88
N GLN A 212 -2.96 -0.14 -8.62
CA GLN A 212 -3.91 -0.64 -9.63
C GLN A 212 -5.28 0.09 -9.59
N CYS A 213 -5.33 1.31 -9.03
CA CYS A 213 -6.57 2.07 -8.89
C CYS A 213 -6.58 3.31 -9.79
N PHE A 214 -7.49 3.34 -10.75
CA PHE A 214 -7.63 4.43 -11.72
C PHE A 214 -8.89 5.28 -11.52
N SER A 215 -9.65 5.04 -10.45
CA SER A 215 -10.89 5.77 -10.15
C SER A 215 -10.76 7.30 -10.14
N SER A 216 -9.69 7.83 -9.55
CA SER A 216 -9.47 9.29 -9.51
C SER A 216 -9.13 9.87 -10.89
N GLU A 217 -8.50 9.05 -11.74
CA GLU A 217 -8.07 9.46 -13.08
C GLU A 217 -9.29 9.51 -13.99
N ALA A 218 -10.13 8.47 -13.95
CA ALA A 218 -11.37 8.37 -14.71
C ALA A 218 -12.36 9.52 -14.43
N TRP A 219 -12.47 9.98 -13.18
CA TRP A 219 -13.54 10.91 -12.77
C TRP A 219 -13.11 12.35 -12.50
N GLY A 220 -11.81 12.65 -12.48
CA GLY A 220 -11.35 13.99 -12.10
C GLY A 220 -9.96 14.38 -12.58
N GLY A 221 -9.33 13.62 -13.49
CA GLY A 221 -8.00 13.92 -14.04
C GLY A 221 -6.88 13.95 -12.98
N ARG A 222 -7.11 13.30 -11.84
CA ARG A 222 -6.19 13.13 -10.70
C ARG A 222 -5.68 11.69 -10.66
N SER A 223 -4.41 11.47 -10.38
CA SER A 223 -3.93 10.09 -10.26
C SER A 223 -3.86 9.62 -8.79
N ALA A 224 -4.59 8.54 -8.48
CA ALA A 224 -4.48 7.88 -7.17
C ALA A 224 -3.09 7.26 -6.97
N ASN A 225 -2.48 6.76 -8.05
CA ASN A 225 -1.10 6.24 -8.11
C ASN A 225 -0.04 7.35 -7.95
N ARG A 226 -0.45 8.63 -8.05
CA ARG A 226 0.40 9.81 -7.79
C ARG A 226 0.01 10.58 -6.52
N GLY A 227 -0.65 9.91 -5.58
CA GLY A 227 -0.96 10.48 -4.26
C GLY A 227 -2.16 11.43 -4.23
N GLN A 228 -2.93 11.52 -5.32
CA GLN A 228 -4.10 12.40 -5.47
C GLN A 228 -5.43 11.64 -5.34
N CYS A 229 -5.44 10.53 -4.58
CA CYS A 229 -6.62 9.69 -4.40
C CYS A 229 -7.82 10.47 -3.84
N ALA A 230 -8.92 10.49 -4.60
CA ALA A 230 -10.19 11.12 -4.25
C ALA A 230 -11.05 10.31 -3.25
N GLN A 231 -10.65 9.06 -2.95
CA GLN A 231 -11.41 8.12 -2.12
C GLN A 231 -12.79 7.74 -2.68
N ALA A 232 -12.88 7.62 -4.01
CA ALA A 232 -14.05 7.17 -4.75
C ALA A 232 -14.70 5.87 -4.21
N CYS A 233 -13.91 4.95 -3.66
CA CYS A 233 -14.42 3.71 -3.03
C CYS A 233 -15.28 3.95 -1.77
N ARG A 234 -15.29 5.19 -1.25
CA ARG A 234 -16.07 5.61 -0.08
C ARG A 234 -17.34 6.39 -0.43
N LEU A 235 -17.68 6.48 -1.71
CA LEU A 235 -18.94 7.04 -2.18
C LEU A 235 -20.08 6.00 -2.10
N PRO A 236 -21.35 6.43 -2.08
CA PRO A 236 -22.47 5.54 -2.32
C PRO A 236 -22.41 4.85 -3.67
N TYR A 237 -22.81 3.58 -3.71
CA TYR A 237 -23.13 2.85 -4.93
C TYR A 237 -24.44 2.07 -4.75
N GLY A 238 -25.28 2.12 -5.78
CA GLY A 238 -26.38 1.17 -5.96
C GLY A 238 -25.86 -0.12 -6.59
N LEU A 239 -26.37 -1.28 -6.17
CA LEU A 239 -26.05 -2.56 -6.79
C LEU A 239 -27.11 -2.90 -7.83
N ILE A 240 -26.72 -2.96 -9.10
CA ILE A 240 -27.57 -3.42 -10.19
C ILE A 240 -27.26 -4.89 -10.47
N ASP A 241 -28.28 -5.74 -10.51
CA ASP A 241 -28.19 -7.18 -10.79
C ASP A 241 -29.17 -7.52 -11.91
N ASN A 242 -28.64 -7.94 -13.07
CA ASN A 242 -29.40 -8.21 -14.30
C ASN A 242 -30.33 -7.05 -14.71
N GLY A 243 -29.82 -5.82 -14.65
CA GLY A 243 -30.55 -4.58 -14.98
C GLY A 243 -31.44 -4.01 -13.87
N GLU A 244 -31.64 -4.71 -12.76
CA GLU A 244 -32.51 -4.25 -11.66
C GLU A 244 -31.72 -3.74 -10.44
N LEU A 245 -32.16 -2.62 -9.85
CA LEU A 245 -31.56 -2.10 -8.62
C LEU A 245 -31.95 -2.99 -7.43
N LYS A 246 -30.96 -3.59 -6.78
CA LYS A 246 -31.15 -4.43 -5.61
C LYS A 246 -31.34 -3.58 -4.35
N GLU A 247 -32.39 -3.87 -3.59
CA GLU A 247 -32.59 -3.24 -2.28
C GLU A 247 -31.62 -3.83 -1.24
N LEU A 248 -30.73 -2.98 -0.73
CA LEU A 248 -29.72 -3.34 0.28
C LEU A 248 -29.98 -2.67 1.65
N GLY A 249 -31.15 -2.09 1.87
CA GLY A 249 -31.45 -1.33 3.09
C GLY A 249 -30.47 -0.17 3.30
N ASP A 250 -29.89 -0.06 4.49
CA ASP A 250 -28.96 1.02 4.86
C ASP A 250 -27.52 0.82 4.31
N PHE A 251 -27.27 -0.23 3.50
CA PHE A 251 -25.96 -0.48 2.92
C PHE A 251 -25.82 0.22 1.57
N SER A 252 -24.97 1.25 1.51
CA SER A 252 -24.68 2.01 0.28
C SER A 252 -23.18 2.13 -0.04
N TYR A 253 -22.28 1.75 0.88
CA TYR A 253 -20.84 1.90 0.70
C TYR A 253 -20.17 0.59 0.35
N LEU A 254 -20.54 0.04 -0.81
CA LEU A 254 -20.26 -1.34 -1.23
C LEU A 254 -18.76 -1.64 -1.47
N LEU A 255 -17.93 -0.60 -1.50
CA LEU A 255 -16.49 -0.67 -1.72
C LEU A 255 -15.67 -0.10 -0.54
N SER A 256 -16.29 0.23 0.59
CA SER A 256 -15.60 0.86 1.73
C SER A 256 -15.27 -0.19 2.82
N PRO A 257 -14.01 -0.69 2.88
CA PRO A 257 -13.63 -1.68 3.88
C PRO A 257 -13.52 -1.06 5.28
N GLN A 258 -13.52 -1.95 6.27
CA GLN A 258 -13.08 -1.66 7.64
C GLN A 258 -11.57 -1.35 7.68
N ASP A 259 -11.08 -0.83 8.82
CA ASP A 259 -9.65 -0.55 9.01
C ASP A 259 -8.88 -1.80 9.44
N LEU A 260 -7.66 -1.96 8.92
CA LEU A 260 -6.79 -3.08 9.24
C LEU A 260 -6.32 -3.00 10.70
N CYS A 261 -6.32 -4.13 11.39
CA CYS A 261 -5.75 -4.32 12.72
C CYS A 261 -5.23 -5.76 12.86
N GLY A 262 -3.94 -5.93 12.65
CA GLY A 262 -3.21 -7.19 12.74
C GLY A 262 -2.58 -7.49 14.11
N LEU A 263 -3.01 -6.84 15.20
CA LEU A 263 -2.43 -7.04 16.54
C LEU A 263 -2.45 -8.51 16.96
N ASP A 264 -3.58 -9.18 16.78
CA ASP A 264 -3.77 -10.58 17.15
C ASP A 264 -2.96 -11.53 16.23
N GLN A 265 -2.52 -11.02 15.07
CA GLN A 265 -1.80 -11.75 14.03
C GLN A 265 -0.28 -11.62 14.16
N VAL A 266 0.24 -10.71 15.00
CA VAL A 266 1.68 -10.47 15.17
C VAL A 266 2.49 -11.77 15.40
N PRO A 267 2.09 -12.71 16.28
CA PRO A 267 2.86 -13.94 16.47
C PRO A 267 3.00 -14.75 15.19
N LYS A 268 1.93 -14.85 14.39
CA LYS A 268 1.93 -15.62 13.14
C LYS A 268 2.73 -14.90 12.04
N LEU A 269 2.73 -13.57 12.01
CA LEU A 269 3.54 -12.78 11.08
C LEU A 269 5.04 -12.96 11.35
N ILE A 270 5.45 -13.05 12.62
CA ILE A 270 6.83 -13.37 13.02
C ILE A 270 7.21 -14.78 12.52
N GLU A 271 6.33 -15.76 12.72
CA GLU A 271 6.54 -17.14 12.24
C GLU A 271 6.57 -17.23 10.71
N ALA A 272 5.85 -16.34 10.01
CA ALA A 272 5.88 -16.19 8.55
C ALA A 272 7.06 -15.31 8.06
N ASN A 273 8.07 -15.09 8.91
CA ASN A 273 9.33 -14.44 8.56
C ASN A 273 9.18 -12.97 8.12
N VAL A 274 8.11 -12.28 8.52
CA VAL A 274 7.97 -10.83 8.28
C VAL A 274 8.98 -10.06 9.14
N ARG A 275 9.80 -9.21 8.50
CA ARG A 275 10.86 -8.42 9.16
C ARG A 275 10.41 -7.04 9.61
N CYS A 276 9.37 -6.49 9.01
CA CYS A 276 8.86 -5.17 9.34
C CYS A 276 7.33 -5.14 9.37
N LEU A 277 6.79 -4.64 10.49
CA LEU A 277 5.37 -4.38 10.69
C LEU A 277 5.12 -2.89 10.50
N LYS A 278 4.49 -2.53 9.38
CA LYS A 278 4.24 -1.15 8.98
C LYS A 278 2.86 -0.67 9.40
N ILE A 279 2.82 0.48 10.05
CA ILE A 279 1.58 1.16 10.42
C ILE A 279 1.23 2.21 9.33
N GLU A 280 0.01 2.16 8.80
CA GLU A 280 -0.54 3.24 7.94
C GLU A 280 -1.13 4.36 8.80
N GLY A 281 -0.98 5.61 8.38
CA GLY A 281 -1.49 6.74 9.14
C GLY A 281 -0.75 8.06 8.97
N ARG A 282 -0.07 8.31 7.83
CA ARG A 282 0.71 9.56 7.67
C ARG A 282 -0.12 10.85 7.71
N LEU A 283 -1.43 10.75 7.48
CA LEU A 283 -2.40 11.86 7.60
C LEU A 283 -3.03 11.95 9.00
N LYS A 284 -2.60 11.10 9.95
CA LYS A 284 -3.12 11.06 11.31
C LYS A 284 -2.31 11.94 12.25
N ASP A 285 -2.92 12.30 13.36
CA ASP A 285 -2.31 13.11 14.40
C ASP A 285 -1.30 12.31 15.25
N GLU A 286 -0.57 13.02 16.09
CA GLU A 286 0.40 12.44 17.01
C GLU A 286 -0.22 11.48 18.03
N ALA A 287 -1.51 11.65 18.37
CA ALA A 287 -2.22 10.78 19.30
C ALA A 287 -2.46 9.39 18.69
N TYR A 288 -2.91 9.33 17.44
CA TYR A 288 -3.01 8.09 16.67
C TYR A 288 -1.65 7.40 16.55
N VAL A 289 -0.62 8.13 16.12
CA VAL A 289 0.73 7.58 15.94
C VAL A 289 1.28 7.01 17.25
N ALA A 290 1.09 7.71 18.37
CA ALA A 290 1.48 7.23 19.69
C ALA A 290 0.75 5.93 20.07
N ALA A 291 -0.58 5.93 19.93
CA ALA A 291 -1.45 4.81 20.31
C ALA A 291 -1.09 3.53 19.53
N THR A 292 -1.00 3.64 18.20
CA THR A 292 -0.72 2.49 17.33
C THR A 292 0.70 1.99 17.52
N THR A 293 1.69 2.89 17.57
CA THR A 293 3.09 2.50 17.77
C THR A 293 3.26 1.76 19.09
N ARG A 294 2.65 2.29 20.17
CA ARG A 294 2.67 1.65 21.49
C ARG A 294 2.06 0.25 21.46
N ALA A 295 0.89 0.10 20.85
CA ALA A 295 0.19 -1.17 20.78
C ALA A 295 1.02 -2.24 20.05
N TYR A 296 1.61 -1.90 18.90
CA TYR A 296 2.43 -2.85 18.13
C TYR A 296 3.78 -3.13 18.79
N ARG A 297 4.43 -2.15 19.43
CA ARG A 297 5.65 -2.39 20.21
C ARG A 297 5.42 -3.43 21.30
N ASN A 298 4.34 -3.27 22.06
CA ASN A 298 3.98 -4.20 23.12
C ASN A 298 3.67 -5.61 22.55
N ALA A 299 2.89 -5.68 21.46
CA ALA A 299 2.56 -6.95 20.81
C ALA A 299 3.80 -7.69 20.27
N VAL A 300 4.73 -6.96 19.63
CA VAL A 300 5.99 -7.54 19.14
C VAL A 300 6.86 -8.02 20.29
N ASP A 301 7.00 -7.24 21.36
CA ASP A 301 7.82 -7.64 22.52
C ASP A 301 7.29 -8.90 23.21
N GLU A 302 5.97 -9.03 23.33
CA GLU A 302 5.34 -10.23 23.89
C GLU A 302 5.52 -11.43 22.96
N ALA A 303 5.19 -11.27 21.67
CA ALA A 303 5.30 -12.33 20.68
C ALA A 303 6.75 -12.80 20.50
N TRP A 304 7.72 -11.89 20.55
CA TRP A 304 9.14 -12.21 20.43
C TRP A 304 9.65 -13.03 21.63
N LYS A 305 9.23 -12.72 22.85
CA LYS A 305 9.57 -13.54 24.03
C LYS A 305 9.07 -14.98 23.88
N ALA A 306 7.83 -15.14 23.40
CA ALA A 306 7.26 -16.46 23.13
C ALA A 306 8.04 -17.18 22.02
N TYR A 307 8.38 -16.48 20.94
CA TYR A 307 9.18 -17.00 19.83
C TYR A 307 10.57 -17.48 20.29
N CYS A 308 11.32 -16.67 21.04
CA CYS A 308 12.62 -17.07 21.59
C CYS A 308 12.52 -18.30 22.49
N SER A 309 11.50 -18.35 23.37
CA SER A 309 11.27 -19.50 24.24
C SER A 309 10.98 -20.78 23.44
N LYS A 310 10.19 -20.67 22.37
CA LYS A 310 9.85 -21.78 21.48
C LYS A 310 11.06 -22.30 20.70
N HIS A 311 11.95 -21.41 20.26
CA HIS A 311 13.11 -21.74 19.42
C HIS A 311 14.42 -21.93 20.18
N GLY A 312 14.41 -21.88 21.53
CA GLY A 312 15.61 -22.04 22.35
C GLY A 312 16.67 -20.95 22.15
N LEU A 313 16.25 -19.77 21.66
CA LEU A 313 17.13 -18.62 21.53
C LEU A 313 17.40 -18.08 22.93
N SER A 314 18.69 -17.92 23.29
CA SER A 314 19.02 -17.06 24.42
C SER A 314 18.30 -15.74 24.18
N GLN A 315 17.59 -15.20 25.18
CA GLN A 315 17.06 -13.85 25.06
C GLN A 315 18.28 -12.96 24.81
N ILE A 316 18.60 -12.70 23.54
CA ILE A 316 19.33 -11.51 23.16
C ILE A 316 18.44 -10.46 23.77
N ALA A 317 18.97 -9.74 24.76
CA ALA A 317 18.28 -8.60 25.32
C ALA A 317 17.95 -7.72 24.11
N SER A 318 16.74 -7.88 23.56
CA SER A 318 16.26 -7.08 22.44
C SER A 318 16.54 -5.68 22.87
N GLN A 319 17.39 -4.95 22.13
CA GLN A 319 18.00 -3.70 22.56
C GLN A 319 17.01 -2.91 23.41
N ARG A 320 17.06 -3.07 24.74
CA ARG A 320 15.86 -2.84 25.55
C ARG A 320 15.78 -1.34 25.68
N ARG A 321 15.03 -0.72 24.77
CA ARG A 321 14.56 0.64 24.92
C ARG A 321 13.58 0.55 26.07
N ASN A 322 14.06 0.91 27.26
CA ASN A 322 13.18 1.08 28.40
C ASN A 322 12.30 2.28 28.04
N LEU A 323 11.11 1.96 27.53
CA LEU A 323 10.09 2.95 27.25
C LEU A 323 9.88 3.72 28.55
N ALA A 324 9.69 5.03 28.45
CA ALA A 324 9.53 5.87 29.64
C ALA A 324 8.30 5.46 30.49
N THR A 325 7.37 4.70 29.91
CA THR A 325 6.17 4.15 30.57
C THR A 325 5.89 2.72 30.10
N GLU A 326 5.35 1.89 31.01
CA GLU A 326 4.82 0.54 30.72
C GLU A 326 3.34 0.55 30.28
N GLU A 327 2.83 1.73 29.90
CA GLU A 327 1.42 1.92 29.60
C GLU A 327 0.97 1.12 28.37
N GLN A 328 -0.06 0.29 28.54
CA GLN A 328 -0.63 -0.56 27.49
C GLN A 328 -1.73 0.17 26.71
N VAL A 329 -1.93 -0.19 25.44
CA VAL A 329 -3.06 0.31 24.61
C VAL A 329 -3.87 -0.89 24.13
N SER A 330 -5.16 -0.90 24.44
CA SER A 330 -6.07 -1.99 24.08
C SER A 330 -6.67 -1.80 22.68
N LYS A 331 -7.17 -2.89 22.08
CA LYS A 331 -7.87 -2.85 20.78
C LYS A 331 -9.10 -1.94 20.78
N LYS A 332 -9.86 -1.91 21.88
CA LYS A 332 -11.01 -1.01 22.06
C LYS A 332 -10.60 0.46 22.07
N GLU A 333 -9.46 0.78 22.70
CA GLU A 333 -8.90 2.13 22.64
C GLU A 333 -8.45 2.50 21.23
N LEU A 334 -7.86 1.57 20.47
CA LEU A 334 -7.55 1.82 19.06
C LEU A 334 -8.80 2.09 18.22
N ALA A 335 -9.87 1.29 18.40
CA ALA A 335 -11.15 1.52 17.73
C ALA A 335 -11.76 2.88 18.09
N GLN A 336 -11.63 3.29 19.36
CA GLN A 336 -12.07 4.59 19.83
C GLN A 336 -11.26 5.74 19.21
N VAL A 337 -9.94 5.59 19.07
CA VAL A 337 -9.07 6.60 18.45
C VAL A 337 -9.37 6.73 16.95
N PHE A 338 -9.43 5.61 16.24
CA PHE A 338 -9.84 5.59 14.84
C PHE A 338 -10.18 4.18 14.35
N SER A 339 -11.38 4.04 13.80
CA SER A 339 -11.84 2.88 13.04
C SER A 339 -12.96 3.28 12.09
N ARG A 340 -13.25 2.47 11.08
CA ARG A 340 -14.28 2.76 10.05
C ARG A 340 -15.03 1.50 9.66
N GLY A 341 -16.22 1.66 9.08
CA GLY A 341 -17.04 0.54 8.63
C GLY A 341 -17.72 -0.20 9.79
N GLN A 342 -17.96 0.49 10.90
CA GLN A 342 -18.63 -0.06 12.07
C GLN A 342 -20.10 -0.42 11.78
N ASP A 343 -20.59 -1.48 12.42
CA ASP A 343 -22.02 -1.82 12.54
C ASP A 343 -22.30 -2.43 13.92
N GLU A 344 -23.53 -2.89 14.19
CA GLU A 344 -23.91 -3.45 15.50
C GLU A 344 -23.04 -4.62 16.00
N ASN A 345 -22.35 -5.32 15.11
CA ASN A 345 -21.59 -6.53 15.41
C ASN A 345 -20.07 -6.31 15.26
N PHE A 346 -19.63 -5.20 14.66
CA PHE A 346 -18.23 -4.96 14.32
C PHE A 346 -17.79 -3.53 14.69
N ASP A 347 -16.62 -3.42 15.34
CA ASP A 347 -16.04 -2.18 15.86
C ASP A 347 -15.24 -1.37 14.82
N GLY A 348 -15.27 -1.80 13.55
CA GLY A 348 -14.56 -1.17 12.44
C GLY A 348 -13.09 -1.54 12.31
N LEU A 349 -12.61 -2.50 13.12
CA LEU A 349 -11.27 -3.09 13.00
C LEU A 349 -11.38 -4.53 12.48
N THR A 350 -10.57 -4.85 11.48
CA THR A 350 -10.54 -6.18 10.85
C THR A 350 -9.11 -6.70 10.74
N PRO A 351 -8.86 -8.02 10.83
CA PRO A 351 -7.58 -8.59 10.43
C PRO A 351 -7.30 -8.44 8.92
N GLY A 352 -8.24 -7.88 8.15
CA GLY A 352 -8.13 -7.72 6.71
C GLY A 352 -8.11 -9.08 6.04
N PHE A 353 -7.09 -9.30 5.20
CA PHE A 353 -6.92 -10.53 4.44
C PHE A 353 -6.04 -11.57 5.13
N PHE A 354 -5.47 -11.28 6.31
CA PHE A 354 -4.55 -12.18 7.01
C PHE A 354 -5.13 -13.58 7.27
N GLU A 355 -6.45 -13.69 7.34
CA GLU A 355 -7.19 -14.94 7.58
C GLU A 355 -7.95 -15.43 6.32
N GLY A 356 -7.53 -14.98 5.14
CA GLY A 356 -8.20 -15.20 3.86
C GLY A 356 -9.21 -14.10 3.50
N SER A 357 -9.87 -14.24 2.35
CA SER A 357 -10.65 -13.15 1.75
C SER A 357 -11.90 -12.73 2.53
N LYS A 358 -12.50 -13.66 3.31
CA LYS A 358 -13.62 -13.44 4.25
C LYS A 358 -14.61 -12.36 3.78
N HIS A 359 -15.12 -12.51 2.56
CA HIS A 359 -15.81 -11.42 1.86
C HIS A 359 -17.00 -10.85 2.65
N GLN A 360 -17.65 -11.65 3.49
CA GLN A 360 -18.77 -11.21 4.33
C GLN A 360 -18.38 -10.23 5.44
N GLN A 361 -17.11 -10.23 5.88
CA GLN A 361 -16.66 -9.46 7.04
C GLN A 361 -15.91 -8.19 6.64
N LEU A 362 -15.21 -8.19 5.51
CA LEU A 362 -14.32 -7.09 5.11
C LEU A 362 -15.05 -5.75 4.88
N VAL A 363 -16.11 -5.80 4.07
CA VAL A 363 -16.93 -4.64 3.71
C VAL A 363 -18.31 -4.80 4.31
N ARG A 364 -18.60 -3.93 5.29
CA ARG A 364 -19.92 -3.87 5.94
C ARG A 364 -20.88 -3.03 5.14
N GLY A 365 -20.43 -1.86 4.68
CA GLY A 365 -21.14 -1.02 3.71
C GLY A 365 -22.14 -0.01 4.29
N ARG A 366 -22.23 0.12 5.61
CA ARG A 366 -23.18 1.03 6.28
C ARG A 366 -22.70 2.49 6.32
N SER A 367 -21.43 2.71 6.62
CA SER A 367 -20.83 4.06 6.64
C SER A 367 -19.32 4.01 6.40
N PRO A 368 -18.74 5.01 5.70
CA PRO A 368 -17.31 5.11 5.46
C PRO A 368 -16.59 5.94 6.54
N ARG A 369 -17.32 6.54 7.48
CA ARG A 369 -16.81 7.49 8.47
C ARG A 369 -16.33 6.81 9.73
N HIS A 370 -15.52 7.52 10.51
CA HIS A 370 -15.18 7.10 11.86
C HIS A 370 -16.29 7.48 12.84
N ARG A 371 -16.77 6.50 13.62
CA ARG A 371 -17.84 6.69 14.60
C ARG A 371 -17.44 6.25 16.02
N GLY A 372 -16.24 5.73 16.21
CA GLY A 372 -15.78 5.16 17.48
C GLY A 372 -16.57 3.89 17.84
N VAL A 373 -16.97 3.74 19.10
CA VAL A 373 -17.51 2.47 19.63
C VAL A 373 -19.04 2.50 19.73
N HIS A 374 -19.70 1.39 19.40
CA HIS A 374 -21.16 1.26 19.55
C HIS A 374 -21.57 1.29 21.03
N VAL A 375 -22.56 2.12 21.37
CA VAL A 375 -23.04 2.29 22.75
C VAL A 375 -24.40 1.63 22.95
N GLY A 376 -25.30 1.81 21.99
CA GLY A 376 -26.69 1.39 22.16
C GLY A 376 -27.61 2.00 21.11
N ARG A 377 -28.90 2.07 21.43
CA ARG A 377 -29.95 2.50 20.51
C ARG A 377 -30.84 3.57 21.10
N VAL A 378 -31.37 4.43 20.24
CA VAL A 378 -32.40 5.40 20.59
C VAL A 378 -33.69 4.67 20.93
N MET A 379 -34.28 4.94 22.10
CA MET A 379 -35.63 4.53 22.46
C MET A 379 -36.65 5.63 22.13
N ASP A 380 -36.33 6.86 22.49
CA ASP A 380 -37.14 8.03 22.19
C ASP A 380 -36.23 9.23 21.92
N GLY A 381 -36.36 9.78 20.72
CA GLY A 381 -35.69 11.01 20.28
C GLY A 381 -36.68 12.00 19.65
N SER A 382 -37.96 11.91 20.01
CA SER A 382 -39.05 12.68 19.44
C SER A 382 -38.99 14.18 19.74
N SER A 383 -38.24 14.61 20.77
CA SER A 383 -38.10 16.00 21.16
C SER A 383 -36.72 16.29 21.75
N TRP A 384 -35.99 17.22 21.15
CA TRP A 384 -34.72 17.72 21.68
C TRP A 384 -34.85 18.33 23.09
N LYS A 385 -36.04 18.80 23.49
CA LYS A 385 -36.29 19.42 24.80
C LYS A 385 -36.31 18.42 25.96
N ASN A 386 -36.65 17.16 25.68
CA ASN A 386 -36.84 16.14 26.70
C ASN A 386 -35.57 15.29 26.90
N GLY A 387 -34.48 15.61 26.20
CA GLY A 387 -33.31 14.75 26.10
C GLY A 387 -33.55 13.56 25.18
N LEU A 388 -32.47 12.86 24.84
CA LEU A 388 -32.50 11.64 24.06
C LEU A 388 -32.49 10.45 25.01
N ILE A 389 -33.50 9.58 24.92
CA ILE A 389 -33.62 8.39 25.75
C ILE A 389 -32.97 7.22 25.02
N LEU A 390 -31.98 6.61 25.66
CA LEU A 390 -31.13 5.56 25.11
C LEU A 390 -31.28 4.25 25.88
N ARG A 391 -31.32 3.15 25.14
CA ARG A 391 -31.01 1.82 25.67
C ARG A 391 -29.55 1.53 25.38
N LEU A 392 -28.74 1.35 26.41
CA LEU A 392 -27.35 0.90 26.25
C LEU A 392 -27.38 -0.59 25.90
N ASP A 393 -26.66 -1.00 24.86
CA ASP A 393 -26.62 -2.39 24.41
C ASP A 393 -25.43 -3.15 25.01
N ASN A 394 -24.48 -2.44 25.65
CA ASN A 394 -23.27 -3.04 26.22
C ASN A 394 -22.92 -2.40 27.58
N ASP A 395 -22.83 -3.22 28.62
CA ASP A 395 -22.43 -2.80 29.97
C ASP A 395 -20.94 -2.39 30.05
N ASP A 396 -20.12 -2.81 29.08
CA ASP A 396 -18.69 -2.49 29.02
C ASP A 396 -18.39 -1.07 28.51
N VAL A 397 -19.39 -0.36 27.97
CA VAL A 397 -19.22 0.99 27.41
C VAL A 397 -19.90 2.00 28.33
N GLU A 398 -19.12 2.60 29.21
CA GLU A 398 -19.60 3.65 30.11
C GLU A 398 -19.76 4.98 29.35
N LEU A 399 -20.92 5.63 29.52
CA LEU A 399 -21.17 7.00 29.06
C LEU A 399 -20.90 7.99 30.19
N LYS A 400 -20.15 9.05 29.89
CA LYS A 400 -19.79 10.11 30.83
C LYS A 400 -20.05 11.48 30.25
N LEU A 401 -20.12 12.48 31.14
CA LEU A 401 -20.12 13.88 30.74
C LEU A 401 -18.83 14.19 29.98
N GLY A 402 -18.96 14.90 28.86
CA GLY A 402 -17.84 15.23 27.97
C GLY A 402 -17.59 14.23 26.84
N ASP A 403 -18.23 13.05 26.84
CA ASP A 403 -18.13 12.12 25.72
C ASP A 403 -18.86 12.66 24.48
N GLY A 404 -18.33 12.43 23.29
CA GLY A 404 -18.99 12.79 22.03
C GLY A 404 -19.82 11.65 21.48
N LEU A 405 -21.10 11.89 21.16
CA LEU A 405 -21.98 10.89 20.57
C LEU A 405 -22.48 11.27 19.18
N VAL A 406 -22.69 10.28 18.32
CA VAL A 406 -23.37 10.41 17.02
C VAL A 406 -24.51 9.40 16.92
N ILE A 407 -25.61 9.84 16.31
CA ILE A 407 -26.80 9.05 16.02
C ILE A 407 -26.79 8.70 14.54
N ASP A 408 -26.74 7.40 14.29
CA ASP A 408 -26.78 6.84 12.95
C ASP A 408 -28.21 6.45 12.57
N ARG A 409 -28.78 7.25 11.67
CA ARG A 409 -30.14 7.10 11.14
C ARG A 409 -30.23 6.16 9.93
N GLY A 410 -29.14 5.52 9.52
CA GLY A 410 -29.08 4.80 8.24
C GLY A 410 -28.92 5.70 7.01
N LEU A 411 -28.89 7.02 7.21
CA LEU A 411 -28.76 8.05 6.18
C LEU A 411 -27.34 8.63 6.16
N ALA A 412 -26.34 7.79 5.94
CA ALA A 412 -24.94 8.20 6.02
C ALA A 412 -24.51 9.24 4.95
N GLN A 413 -25.34 9.45 3.92
CA GLN A 413 -25.18 10.55 2.94
C GLN A 413 -25.55 11.92 3.52
N GLU A 414 -26.41 11.96 4.55
CA GLU A 414 -26.83 13.20 5.19
C GLU A 414 -25.82 13.65 6.27
N GLU A 415 -26.05 14.86 6.81
CA GLU A 415 -25.31 15.35 7.97
C GLU A 415 -25.65 14.50 9.21
N GLU A 416 -24.61 14.06 9.93
CA GLU A 416 -24.77 13.25 11.15
C GLU A 416 -25.18 14.13 12.33
N LEU A 417 -26.14 13.61 13.12
CA LEU A 417 -26.63 14.28 14.31
C LEU A 417 -25.88 13.76 15.52
N GLY A 418 -25.36 14.67 16.34
CA GLY A 418 -24.52 14.29 17.46
C GLY A 418 -23.82 15.48 18.09
N GLY A 419 -23.13 15.22 19.20
CA GLY A 419 -22.36 16.22 19.93
C GLY A 419 -21.90 15.71 21.29
N THR A 420 -21.28 16.61 22.06
CA THR A 420 -20.80 16.31 23.41
C THR A 420 -21.95 16.18 24.41
N VAL A 421 -21.94 15.11 25.21
CA VAL A 421 -22.87 14.87 26.31
C VAL A 421 -22.63 15.92 27.41
N PHE A 422 -23.65 16.73 27.67
CA PHE A 422 -23.62 17.79 28.68
C PHE A 422 -24.30 17.38 29.99
N ASP A 423 -25.38 16.59 29.90
CA ASP A 423 -26.08 16.05 31.07
C ASP A 423 -26.48 14.59 30.83
N LEU A 424 -26.50 13.78 31.88
CA LEU A 424 -26.68 12.33 31.84
C LEU A 424 -27.47 11.86 33.07
N PHE A 425 -28.63 11.23 32.84
CA PHE A 425 -29.45 10.64 33.89
C PHE A 425 -29.73 9.16 33.62
N THR A 426 -29.25 8.30 34.50
CA THR A 426 -29.52 6.85 34.47
C THR A 426 -30.25 6.48 35.74
N LYS A 427 -31.50 5.99 35.64
CA LYS A 427 -32.30 5.57 36.80
C LYS A 427 -33.03 4.27 36.52
N ASN A 428 -32.45 3.13 36.94
CA ASN A 428 -33.02 1.78 36.85
C ASN A 428 -33.79 1.52 35.53
N GLY A 429 -33.16 1.80 34.40
CA GLY A 429 -33.81 1.82 33.10
C GLY A 429 -33.01 2.63 32.08
N PRO A 430 -33.64 3.12 31.00
CA PRO A 430 -32.94 3.80 29.92
C PRO A 430 -32.21 5.07 30.39
N THR A 431 -31.12 5.38 29.71
CA THR A 431 -30.26 6.53 29.99
C THR A 431 -30.76 7.72 29.20
N THR A 432 -31.05 8.84 29.87
CA THR A 432 -31.43 10.09 29.21
C THR A 432 -30.22 11.00 29.10
N ILE A 433 -29.91 11.48 27.90
CA ILE A 433 -28.81 12.42 27.65
C ILE A 433 -29.31 13.77 27.15
N HIS A 434 -28.58 14.82 27.48
CA HIS A 434 -28.72 16.14 26.88
C HIS A 434 -27.40 16.57 26.24
N PHE A 435 -27.49 17.16 25.05
CA PHE A 435 -26.34 17.76 24.36
C PHE A 435 -26.14 19.21 24.80
N SER A 436 -25.03 19.82 24.38
CA SER A 436 -24.81 21.25 24.57
C SER A 436 -25.86 22.11 23.82
N LYS A 437 -26.12 23.33 24.31
CA LYS A 437 -27.09 24.26 23.72
C LYS A 437 -26.84 24.57 22.23
N ASP A 438 -25.59 24.51 21.77
CA ASP A 438 -25.26 24.73 20.37
C ASP A 438 -25.66 23.54 19.48
N VAL A 439 -25.49 22.31 20.00
CA VAL A 439 -25.95 21.09 19.35
C VAL A 439 -27.48 21.06 19.34
N GLU A 440 -28.15 21.39 20.45
CA GLU A 440 -29.60 21.52 20.50
C GLU A 440 -30.14 22.55 19.49
N ARG A 441 -29.43 23.69 19.33
CA ARG A 441 -29.79 24.71 18.33
C ARG A 441 -29.66 24.17 16.91
N LYS A 442 -28.60 23.40 16.62
CA LYS A 442 -28.42 22.73 15.33
C LYS A 442 -29.57 21.76 15.06
N TRP A 443 -29.88 20.90 16.03
CA TRP A 443 -31.00 19.95 15.95
C TRP A 443 -32.35 20.62 15.76
N ARG A 444 -32.61 21.74 16.44
CA ARG A 444 -33.82 22.54 16.25
C ARG A 444 -33.93 23.07 14.81
N ARG A 445 -32.83 23.54 14.21
CA ARG A 445 -32.84 24.00 12.80
C ARG A 445 -33.20 22.86 11.84
N PHE A 446 -32.71 21.66 12.11
CA PHE A 446 -33.08 20.46 11.35
C PHE A 446 -34.56 20.12 11.50
N ASP A 447 -35.10 20.14 12.72
CA ASP A 447 -36.53 19.92 12.99
C ASP A 447 -37.41 20.94 12.25
N ASP A 448 -37.05 22.22 12.34
CA ASP A 448 -37.76 23.31 11.68
C ASP A 448 -37.73 23.18 10.14
N ASN A 449 -36.65 22.63 9.56
CA ASN A 449 -36.53 22.38 8.12
C ASN A 449 -37.35 21.16 7.68
N ALA A 450 -37.27 20.04 8.42
CA ALA A 450 -38.02 18.83 8.13
C ALA A 450 -39.54 19.08 8.17
N ARG A 451 -40.04 19.83 9.16
CA ARG A 451 -41.46 20.22 9.26
C ARG A 451 -41.94 21.12 8.13
N LYS A 452 -41.03 21.85 7.49
CA LYS A 452 -41.32 22.71 6.33
C LYS A 452 -41.23 21.96 4.99
N GLY A 453 -40.98 20.64 5.02
CA GLY A 453 -40.84 19.82 3.82
C GLY A 453 -39.48 19.94 3.12
N PHE A 454 -38.49 20.60 3.74
CA PHE A 454 -37.13 20.70 3.25
C PHE A 454 -36.27 19.62 3.97
N GLY A 455 -36.45 18.34 3.63
CA GLY A 455 -35.69 17.22 4.21
C GLY A 455 -36.35 15.84 4.00
N SER A 456 -35.68 14.75 4.39
CA SER A 456 -36.08 13.35 4.11
C SER A 456 -37.32 12.84 4.85
N GLY A 457 -38.08 13.70 5.55
CA GLY A 457 -39.32 13.33 6.24
C GLY A 457 -39.16 12.34 7.41
N THR A 458 -37.94 11.94 7.76
CA THR A 458 -37.63 11.00 8.86
C THR A 458 -37.48 11.71 10.21
N SER A 459 -37.75 10.98 11.31
CA SER A 459 -37.51 11.48 12.68
C SER A 459 -36.02 11.85 12.88
N LEU A 460 -35.75 12.90 13.66
CA LEU A 460 -34.39 13.38 13.98
C LEU A 460 -33.53 12.31 14.67
N ALA A 461 -34.16 11.47 15.47
CA ALA A 461 -33.53 10.33 16.11
C ALA A 461 -34.60 9.24 16.23
N PRO A 462 -34.80 8.45 15.16
CA PRO A 462 -35.86 7.45 15.15
C PRO A 462 -35.56 6.37 16.20
N ALA A 463 -36.62 5.85 16.82
CA ALA A 463 -36.48 4.71 17.71
C ALA A 463 -35.80 3.55 16.97
N GLY A 464 -34.80 2.93 17.59
CA GLY A 464 -33.96 1.90 17.00
C GLY A 464 -32.67 2.40 16.35
N ALA A 465 -32.50 3.71 16.11
CA ALA A 465 -31.27 4.28 15.55
C ALA A 465 -30.04 3.96 16.41
N HIS A 466 -28.91 3.67 15.78
CA HIS A 466 -27.67 3.33 16.48
C HIS A 466 -27.01 4.57 17.07
N VAL A 467 -26.42 4.42 18.25
CA VAL A 467 -25.68 5.47 18.94
C VAL A 467 -24.23 5.07 19.13
N TRP A 468 -23.35 5.95 18.69
CA TRP A 468 -21.92 5.73 18.61
C TRP A 468 -21.17 6.72 19.49
N LYS A 469 -20.18 6.25 20.25
CA LYS A 469 -19.27 7.07 21.04
C LYS A 469 -18.06 7.45 20.20
N THR A 470 -18.14 8.65 19.63
CA THR A 470 -17.11 9.22 18.75
C THR A 470 -15.87 9.74 19.48
N SER A 471 -15.96 10.06 20.76
CA SER A 471 -14.81 10.42 21.61
C SER A 471 -15.02 9.96 23.04
N ASP A 472 -13.91 9.61 23.70
CA ASP A 472 -13.84 9.23 25.10
C ASP A 472 -12.79 10.09 25.79
N ALA A 473 -13.23 10.93 26.73
CA ALA A 473 -12.34 11.91 27.37
C ALA A 473 -11.17 11.26 28.13
N ALA A 474 -11.34 10.04 28.66
CA ALA A 474 -10.28 9.32 29.36
C ALA A 474 -9.26 8.74 28.38
N VAL A 475 -9.72 8.15 27.27
CA VAL A 475 -8.86 7.67 26.19
C VAL A 475 -8.09 8.83 25.57
N ASP A 476 -8.75 9.94 25.25
CA ASP A 476 -8.11 11.12 24.66
C ASP A 476 -7.01 11.69 25.57
N LYS A 477 -7.29 11.80 26.88
CA LYS A 477 -6.30 12.25 27.87
C LYS A 477 -5.08 11.31 27.91
N LYS A 478 -5.31 10.00 27.84
CA LYS A 478 -4.27 8.99 27.77
C LYS A 478 -3.45 9.09 26.50
N MET A 479 -4.06 9.16 25.32
CA MET A 479 -3.35 9.28 24.04
C MET A 479 -2.55 10.58 23.96
N ARG A 480 -3.09 11.68 24.50
CA ARG A 480 -2.35 12.94 24.61
C ARG A 480 -1.13 12.83 25.52
N ARG A 481 -1.19 12.07 26.62
CA ARG A 481 -0.02 11.78 27.45
C ARG A 481 1.00 10.95 26.66
N LEU A 482 0.56 9.89 25.98
CA LEU A 482 1.43 9.03 25.18
C LEU A 482 2.13 9.79 24.04
N SER A 483 1.43 10.70 23.36
CA SER A 483 2.01 11.53 22.30
C SER A 483 3.14 12.47 22.76
N LYS A 484 3.20 12.76 24.06
CA LYS A 484 4.22 13.61 24.70
C LYS A 484 5.29 12.79 25.42
N THR A 485 5.30 11.47 25.24
CA THR A 485 6.31 10.61 25.86
C THR A 485 7.67 10.95 25.28
N MET A 486 8.64 11.17 26.16
CA MET A 486 10.01 11.44 25.75
C MET A 486 10.64 10.22 25.07
N PRO A 487 11.63 10.41 24.18
CA PRO A 487 12.39 9.32 23.59
C PRO A 487 12.92 8.34 24.67
N PRO A 488 12.94 7.04 24.37
CA PRO A 488 13.50 6.04 25.28
C PRO A 488 14.99 6.30 25.50
N ARG A 489 15.45 6.03 26.73
CA ARG A 489 16.87 6.07 27.08
C ARG A 489 17.54 4.72 26.82
N PHE A 490 18.81 4.75 26.47
CA PHE A 490 19.61 3.57 26.16
C PHE A 490 20.35 3.09 27.40
N CYS A 491 20.17 1.82 27.75
CA CYS A 491 20.83 1.26 28.93
C CYS A 491 22.33 1.02 28.68
N VAL A 492 23.17 1.44 29.62
CA VAL A 492 24.63 1.26 29.59
C VAL A 492 25.12 0.54 30.84
N LYS A 493 26.14 -0.29 30.65
CA LYS A 493 26.91 -0.89 31.75
C LYS A 493 27.98 0.09 32.20
N VAL A 494 28.16 0.21 33.51
CA VAL A 494 29.18 1.09 34.09
C VAL A 494 30.16 0.25 34.90
N ALA A 495 31.44 0.39 34.59
CA ALA A 495 32.52 -0.23 35.34
C ALA A 495 33.46 0.85 35.91
N ILE A 496 33.95 0.61 37.12
CA ILE A 496 34.88 1.49 37.82
C ILE A 496 36.14 0.72 38.19
N ALA A 497 37.28 1.33 37.91
CA ALA A 497 38.59 0.80 38.22
C ALA A 497 39.50 1.89 38.79
N GLY A 498 40.49 1.47 39.59
CA GLY A 498 41.53 2.36 40.09
C GLY A 498 42.26 1.79 41.29
N ARG A 499 43.52 2.22 41.47
CA ARG A 499 44.43 1.82 42.55
C ARG A 499 44.99 3.03 43.28
N ILE A 500 45.49 2.83 44.50
CA ILE A 500 46.16 3.90 45.26
C ILE A 500 47.33 4.44 44.44
N GLY A 501 47.37 5.76 44.25
CA GLY A 501 48.38 6.45 43.45
C GLY A 501 48.06 6.55 41.96
N GLU A 502 46.92 6.04 41.49
CA GLU A 502 46.44 6.15 40.10
C GLU A 502 45.11 6.92 40.05
N PRO A 503 44.76 7.58 38.93
CA PRO A 503 43.43 8.18 38.76
C PRO A 503 42.33 7.11 38.71
N LEU A 504 41.15 7.47 39.20
CA LEU A 504 39.94 6.67 39.03
C LEU A 504 39.52 6.67 37.56
N GLN A 505 39.22 5.49 37.03
CA GLN A 505 38.67 5.32 35.69
C GLN A 505 37.21 4.89 35.78
N VAL A 506 36.35 5.61 35.06
CA VAL A 506 34.96 5.24 34.79
C VAL A 506 34.88 4.81 33.32
N THR A 507 34.35 3.60 33.11
CA THR A 507 34.11 3.04 31.79
C THR A 507 32.62 2.83 31.62
N ILE A 508 32.05 3.38 30.55
CA ILE A 508 30.65 3.21 30.19
C ILE A 508 30.60 2.42 28.89
N THR A 509 29.91 1.27 28.92
CA THR A 509 29.77 0.39 27.77
C THR A 509 28.31 0.30 27.37
N ASP A 510 28.01 0.62 26.12
CA ASP A 510 26.65 0.49 25.62
C ASP A 510 26.34 -0.93 25.12
N GLN A 511 25.11 -1.13 24.66
CA GLN A 511 24.64 -2.44 24.19
C GLN A 511 25.27 -2.89 22.86
N THR A 512 25.89 -1.97 22.12
CA THR A 512 26.62 -2.27 20.88
C THR A 512 28.08 -2.62 21.13
N GLY A 513 28.54 -2.53 22.38
CA GLY A 513 29.94 -2.76 22.77
C GLY A 513 30.83 -1.53 22.63
N ARG A 514 30.27 -0.34 22.36
CA ARG A 514 31.02 0.93 22.38
C ARG A 514 31.44 1.26 23.80
N VAL A 515 32.61 1.86 23.96
CA VAL A 515 33.23 2.08 25.28
C VAL A 515 33.67 3.52 25.41
N GLY A 516 32.94 4.30 26.20
CA GLY A 516 33.37 5.62 26.64
C GLY A 516 34.20 5.53 27.91
N GLN A 517 35.32 6.25 27.96
CA GLN A 517 36.23 6.26 29.09
C GLN A 517 36.43 7.66 29.64
N GLY A 518 36.48 7.77 30.96
CA GLY A 518 36.78 9.02 31.63
C GLY A 518 37.60 8.78 32.89
N VAL A 519 38.59 9.65 33.10
CA VAL A 519 39.49 9.58 34.26
C VAL A 519 39.32 10.79 35.16
N SER A 520 39.52 10.59 36.47
CA SER A 520 39.51 11.68 37.45
C SER A 520 40.69 12.64 37.28
N ASP A 521 40.53 13.87 37.77
CA ASP A 521 41.57 14.91 37.72
C ASP A 521 42.74 14.67 38.69
N GLY A 522 42.60 13.75 39.66
CA GLY A 522 43.65 13.40 40.62
C GLY A 522 43.68 11.90 40.93
N ASN A 523 44.69 11.48 41.70
CA ASN A 523 44.97 10.08 42.01
C ASN A 523 44.26 9.64 43.29
N LEU A 524 43.82 8.39 43.32
CA LEU A 524 43.20 7.78 44.49
C LEU A 524 44.17 7.71 45.66
N GLU A 525 43.68 8.02 46.84
CA GLU A 525 44.46 7.99 48.09
C GLU A 525 44.03 6.83 48.97
N ARG A 526 44.84 6.49 49.97
CA ARG A 526 44.46 5.51 50.98
C ARG A 526 43.45 6.14 51.94
N ALA A 527 42.31 5.48 52.15
CA ALA A 527 41.29 5.96 53.07
C ALA A 527 41.79 5.93 54.53
N GLU A 528 41.72 7.06 55.22
CA GLU A 528 42.11 7.17 56.64
C GLU A 528 41.08 6.55 57.60
N GLN A 529 39.82 6.36 57.15
CA GLN A 529 38.73 5.77 57.93
C GLN A 529 38.02 4.64 57.16
N SER A 530 37.04 5.00 56.31
CA SER A 530 36.27 4.07 55.48
C SER A 530 36.49 4.41 54.01
N GLY A 531 36.93 3.43 53.21
CA GLY A 531 37.10 3.60 51.77
C GLY A 531 35.76 3.74 51.02
N LEU A 532 35.85 3.95 49.71
CA LEU A 532 34.69 3.99 48.83
C LEU A 532 33.90 2.67 48.89
N SER A 533 32.71 2.69 49.48
CA SER A 533 31.77 1.55 49.46
C SER A 533 31.04 1.47 48.11
N ARG A 534 30.51 0.28 47.78
CA ARG A 534 29.70 0.06 46.57
C ARG A 534 28.50 1.02 46.51
N GLU A 535 27.85 1.28 47.64
CA GLU A 535 26.72 2.22 47.75
C GLU A 535 27.15 3.67 47.55
N SER A 536 28.33 4.06 48.07
CA SER A 536 28.87 5.42 47.92
C SER A 536 29.22 5.71 46.46
N VAL A 537 29.82 4.74 45.77
CA VAL A 537 30.14 4.80 44.35
C VAL A 537 28.87 4.87 43.51
N ARG A 538 27.87 4.02 43.79
CA ARG A 538 26.56 4.07 43.12
C ARG A 538 25.88 5.42 43.27
N ARG A 539 25.90 5.99 44.47
CA ARG A 539 25.33 7.33 44.73
C ARG A 539 26.09 8.44 44.01
N ALA A 540 27.41 8.33 43.92
CA ALA A 540 28.27 9.30 43.24
C ALA A 540 28.12 9.28 41.71
N ILE A 541 28.02 8.07 41.12
CA ILE A 541 27.69 7.90 39.70
C ILE A 541 26.26 8.38 39.41
N GLY A 542 25.31 8.09 40.32
CA GLY A 542 23.96 8.62 40.28
C GLY A 542 23.22 8.26 38.99
N THR A 543 22.45 9.21 38.45
CA THR A 543 21.84 9.10 37.11
C THR A 543 22.72 9.81 36.08
N LEU A 544 22.56 9.46 34.80
CA LEU A 544 23.22 10.16 33.69
C LEU A 544 22.48 11.45 33.28
N GLY A 545 21.68 12.05 34.18
CA GLY A 545 21.05 13.36 33.97
C GLY A 545 20.09 13.41 32.77
N ASP A 546 20.24 14.45 31.95
CA ASP A 546 19.45 14.70 30.71
C ASP A 546 20.05 14.02 29.48
N THR A 547 21.05 13.16 29.65
CA THR A 547 21.64 12.41 28.54
C THR A 547 20.65 11.35 28.05
N ARG A 548 20.87 10.87 26.81
CA ARG A 548 20.10 9.77 26.21
C ARG A 548 20.33 8.41 26.89
N TRP A 549 21.23 8.34 27.89
CA TRP A 549 21.67 7.09 28.50
C TRP A 549 21.01 6.85 29.86
N SER A 550 20.79 5.59 30.21
CA SER A 550 20.37 5.13 31.54
C SER A 550 21.31 4.03 32.03
N ILE A 551 21.50 3.90 33.34
CA ILE A 551 22.46 2.94 33.89
C ILE A 551 21.74 1.61 34.17
N ASP A 552 22.39 0.50 33.84
CA ASP A 552 21.96 -0.84 34.26
C ASP A 552 22.00 -0.96 35.80
N GLU A 553 21.17 -1.79 36.41
CA GLU A 553 21.04 -1.81 37.88
C GLU A 553 22.33 -2.20 38.61
N ASP A 554 23.30 -2.84 37.93
CA ASP A 554 24.59 -3.24 38.48
C ASP A 554 25.77 -2.41 37.94
N ILE A 555 26.46 -1.70 38.84
CA ILE A 555 27.77 -1.08 38.57
C ILE A 555 28.86 -2.07 38.96
N ASP A 556 29.76 -2.37 38.03
CA ASP A 556 30.92 -3.24 38.26
C ASP A 556 32.04 -2.46 38.97
N THR A 557 32.40 -2.90 40.17
CA THR A 557 33.50 -2.33 40.97
C THR A 557 34.59 -3.36 41.25
N ALA A 558 34.62 -4.50 40.56
CA ALA A 558 35.54 -5.60 40.85
C ALA A 558 37.02 -5.21 40.67
N LYS A 559 37.31 -4.18 39.85
CA LYS A 559 38.65 -3.67 39.57
C LYS A 559 39.03 -2.42 40.38
N LEU A 560 38.21 -2.04 41.35
CA LEU A 560 38.51 -0.96 42.29
C LEU A 560 39.25 -1.52 43.51
N GLU A 561 40.45 -1.03 43.79
CA GLU A 561 41.22 -1.47 44.96
C GLU A 561 40.48 -1.17 46.28
N GLN A 562 40.63 -2.05 47.27
CA GLN A 562 40.00 -1.85 48.58
C GLN A 562 40.66 -0.69 49.35
N ASN A 563 39.89 -0.01 50.20
CA ASN A 563 40.36 1.11 51.05
C ASN A 563 40.90 2.32 50.28
N VAL A 564 40.45 2.55 49.05
CA VAL A 564 40.71 3.79 48.31
C VAL A 564 39.75 4.91 48.69
N TRP A 565 40.20 6.15 48.57
CA TRP A 565 39.42 7.36 48.79
C TRP A 565 39.63 8.37 47.64
N CYS A 566 38.57 9.06 47.25
CA CYS A 566 38.64 10.28 46.46
C CYS A 566 37.41 11.18 46.69
N PRO A 567 37.50 12.47 46.34
CA PRO A 567 36.34 13.36 46.32
C PRO A 567 35.23 12.87 45.38
N VAL A 568 33.97 12.92 45.82
CA VAL A 568 32.79 12.57 44.98
C VAL A 568 32.74 13.37 43.66
N ALA A 569 33.26 14.60 43.66
CA ALA A 569 33.35 15.44 42.45
C ALA A 569 34.18 14.78 41.34
N TRP A 570 35.23 14.03 41.69
CA TRP A 570 36.09 13.34 40.73
C TRP A 570 35.36 12.18 40.05
N ILE A 571 34.56 11.42 40.80
CA ILE A 571 33.72 10.34 40.24
C ILE A 571 32.69 10.92 39.25
N LYS A 572 32.06 12.05 39.60
CA LYS A 572 31.07 12.73 38.75
C LYS A 572 31.69 13.28 37.46
N ASP A 573 32.91 13.82 37.55
CA ASP A 573 33.64 14.35 36.41
C ASP A 573 34.14 13.24 35.48
N ALA A 574 34.76 12.19 36.03
CA ALA A 574 35.19 11.01 35.27
C ALA A 574 34.00 10.37 34.54
N ARG A 575 32.83 10.25 35.20
CA ARG A 575 31.58 9.82 34.57
C ARG A 575 31.15 10.73 33.41
N ARG A 576 31.21 12.06 33.60
CA ARG A 576 30.84 13.03 32.55
C ARG A 576 31.76 12.90 31.33
N LYS A 577 33.08 12.77 31.55
CA LYS A 577 34.07 12.52 30.49
C LYS A 577 33.79 11.21 29.75
N ALA A 578 33.47 10.15 30.48
CA ALA A 578 33.11 8.86 29.88
C ALA A 578 31.84 8.92 29.01
N VAL A 579 30.82 9.68 29.42
CA VAL A 579 29.62 9.89 28.60
C VAL A 579 29.94 10.68 27.34
N LEU A 580 30.71 11.77 27.45
CA LEU A 580 31.09 12.60 26.30
C LEU A 580 31.93 11.81 25.29
N ASP A 581 32.85 10.98 25.76
CA ASP A 581 33.64 10.08 24.91
C ASP A 581 32.75 9.03 24.20
N LEU A 582 31.78 8.44 24.91
CA LEU A 582 30.81 7.52 24.32
C LEU A 582 29.94 8.19 23.24
N GLU A 583 29.49 9.42 23.49
CA GLU A 583 28.69 10.21 22.54
C GLU A 583 29.50 10.63 21.30
N ALA A 584 30.79 10.98 21.47
CA ALA A 584 31.69 11.28 20.37
C ALA A 584 31.91 10.05 19.47
N GLN A 585 32.16 8.87 20.06
CA GLN A 585 32.29 7.62 19.32
C GLN A 585 30.98 7.22 18.63
N GLN A 586 29.82 7.57 19.19
CA GLN A 586 28.55 7.37 18.52
C GLN A 586 28.38 8.30 17.32
N ALA A 587 28.79 9.56 17.40
CA ALA A 587 28.78 10.46 16.26
C ALA A 587 29.72 9.96 15.14
N ASP A 588 30.88 9.41 15.52
CA ASP A 588 31.86 8.85 14.58
C ASP A 588 31.45 7.50 13.98
N ASN A 589 30.71 6.64 14.71
CA ASN A 589 30.26 5.32 14.23
C ASN A 589 28.84 5.33 13.65
N ASN A 590 28.05 6.38 13.92
CA ASN A 590 27.01 6.80 12.98
C ASN A 590 27.62 7.22 11.62
N GLY A 591 28.96 7.28 11.48
CA GLY A 591 29.77 6.43 10.58
C GLY A 591 29.49 6.42 9.08
N LYS A 592 28.31 6.87 8.66
CA LYS A 592 28.11 7.87 7.61
C LYS A 592 28.94 9.10 8.00
N SER A 593 30.27 8.95 7.97
CA SER A 593 31.15 10.11 7.91
C SER A 593 30.55 11.05 6.87
N LYS A 594 30.52 12.35 7.16
CA LYS A 594 30.55 13.39 6.13
C LYS A 594 31.85 13.25 5.32
N ALA A 595 32.14 12.08 4.75
CA ALA A 595 32.87 12.04 3.50
C ALA A 595 32.00 12.90 2.60
N ALA A 596 32.49 14.10 2.27
CA ALA A 596 31.82 14.96 1.32
C ALA A 596 31.49 14.06 0.12
N VAL A 597 30.22 13.71 -0.03
CA VAL A 597 29.78 12.96 -1.20
C VAL A 597 30.07 13.92 -2.34
N SER A 598 31.15 13.66 -3.08
CA SER A 598 31.48 14.47 -4.23
C SER A 598 30.46 14.11 -5.28
N TYR A 599 29.43 14.94 -5.40
CA TYR A 599 28.56 14.87 -6.54
C TYR A 599 29.38 15.33 -7.75
N ASP A 600 29.44 14.49 -8.76
CA ASP A 600 29.65 14.99 -10.11
C ASP A 600 28.39 15.80 -10.46
N ASP A 601 28.57 17.00 -11.00
CA ASP A 601 27.46 17.89 -11.39
C ASP A 601 26.69 17.34 -12.61
N SER A 602 27.14 16.23 -13.20
CA SER A 602 26.45 15.52 -14.28
C SER A 602 25.09 14.96 -13.83
N SER A 603 24.08 15.14 -14.69
CA SER A 603 22.76 14.52 -14.50
C SER A 603 22.81 13.04 -14.90
N VAL A 604 22.51 12.16 -13.95
CA VAL A 604 22.35 10.73 -14.21
C VAL A 604 21.16 10.49 -15.14
N THR A 605 20.10 11.28 -14.99
CA THR A 605 18.90 11.24 -15.83
C THR A 605 19.23 11.55 -17.28
N GLU A 606 19.89 12.68 -17.56
CA GLU A 606 20.26 13.07 -18.93
C GLU A 606 21.18 12.04 -19.59
N GLU A 607 22.17 11.52 -18.85
CA GLU A 607 23.05 10.46 -19.33
C GLU A 607 22.27 9.21 -19.71
N TYR A 608 21.28 8.82 -18.90
CA TYR A 608 20.52 7.61 -19.15
C TYR A 608 19.63 7.78 -20.39
N ILE A 609 18.88 8.88 -20.47
CA ILE A 609 18.05 9.22 -21.64
C ILE A 609 18.90 9.29 -22.91
N LYS A 610 20.07 9.92 -22.85
CA LYS A 610 21.01 9.95 -23.97
C LYS A 610 21.44 8.54 -24.39
N SER A 611 21.79 7.67 -23.45
CA SER A 611 22.18 6.29 -23.77
C SER A 611 21.05 5.47 -24.41
N ILE A 612 19.79 5.72 -24.04
CA ILE A 612 18.62 5.10 -24.68
C ILE A 612 18.53 5.58 -26.13
N ARG A 613 18.60 6.90 -26.35
CA ARG A 613 18.55 7.50 -27.70
C ARG A 613 19.69 7.02 -28.59
N ASP A 614 20.91 6.94 -28.08
CA ASP A 614 22.08 6.49 -28.83
C ASP A 614 21.89 5.03 -29.32
N ARG A 615 21.33 4.14 -28.47
CA ARG A 615 20.97 2.75 -28.85
C ARG A 615 19.75 2.64 -29.79
N SER A 616 19.00 3.72 -29.92
CA SER A 616 17.79 3.81 -30.75
C SER A 616 18.11 4.18 -32.21
N ALA A 617 19.25 4.83 -32.47
CA ALA A 617 19.61 5.41 -33.77
C ALA A 617 19.95 4.40 -34.89
N ASP A 618 20.16 3.11 -34.55
CA ASP A 618 20.70 2.09 -35.47
C ASP A 618 19.69 1.50 -36.51
N LYS A 619 18.50 2.09 -36.70
CA LYS A 619 17.50 1.56 -37.65
C LYS A 619 16.91 2.65 -38.55
N GLU A 620 16.99 2.47 -39.87
CA GLU A 620 16.21 3.25 -40.83
C GLU A 620 14.71 3.10 -40.51
N ILE A 621 14.04 4.24 -40.37
CA ILE A 621 12.59 4.31 -40.17
C ILE A 621 11.94 3.90 -41.50
N SER A 622 11.59 2.62 -41.60
CA SER A 622 10.62 2.13 -42.59
C SER A 622 9.34 2.96 -42.50
N SER A 623 8.69 3.22 -43.64
CA SER A 623 7.39 3.90 -43.69
C SER A 623 6.46 3.36 -42.60
N VAL A 624 6.08 4.20 -41.64
CA VAL A 624 5.35 3.79 -40.44
C VAL A 624 3.94 3.38 -40.84
N THR A 625 3.65 2.07 -40.79
CA THR A 625 2.28 1.54 -40.76
C THR A 625 1.86 1.32 -39.31
N TYR A 626 0.63 1.68 -38.98
CA TYR A 626 0.04 1.36 -37.68
C TYR A 626 -0.18 -0.15 -37.56
N LYS A 627 -0.27 -0.63 -36.33
CA LYS A 627 -0.70 -1.96 -35.94
C LYS A 627 -1.84 -1.85 -34.95
N LEU A 628 -2.90 -2.62 -35.17
CA LEU A 628 -4.08 -2.62 -34.33
C LEU A 628 -4.23 -3.94 -33.56
N THR A 629 -4.22 -3.81 -32.24
CA THR A 629 -4.57 -4.89 -31.31
C THR A 629 -5.99 -4.69 -30.80
N VAL A 630 -6.80 -5.75 -30.74
CA VAL A 630 -8.14 -5.68 -30.11
C VAL A 630 -8.26 -6.71 -28.99
N LEU A 631 -8.61 -6.27 -27.78
CA LEU A 631 -8.87 -7.14 -26.64
C LEU A 631 -10.36 -7.41 -26.52
N ALA A 632 -10.71 -8.70 -26.49
CA ALA A 632 -12.08 -9.21 -26.38
C ALA A 632 -12.26 -10.05 -25.10
N ARG A 633 -13.40 -9.87 -24.44
CA ARG A 633 -13.79 -10.54 -23.19
C ARG A 633 -14.88 -11.59 -23.36
N THR A 634 -15.49 -11.65 -24.55
CA THR A 634 -16.50 -12.66 -24.88
C THR A 634 -16.21 -13.37 -26.21
N ILE A 635 -16.75 -14.58 -26.37
CA ILE A 635 -16.63 -15.34 -27.63
C ILE A 635 -17.32 -14.63 -28.79
N ASN A 636 -18.43 -13.93 -28.54
CA ASN A 636 -19.16 -13.18 -29.57
C ASN A 636 -18.33 -12.01 -30.12
N GLN A 637 -17.57 -11.32 -29.26
CA GLN A 637 -16.61 -10.30 -29.67
C GLN A 637 -15.51 -10.94 -30.52
N VAL A 638 -14.90 -12.05 -30.08
CA VAL A 638 -13.87 -12.77 -30.86
C VAL A 638 -14.37 -13.17 -32.24
N GLU A 639 -15.55 -13.77 -32.34
CA GLU A 639 -16.16 -14.17 -33.61
C GLU A 639 -16.42 -12.98 -34.54
N THR A 640 -16.77 -11.83 -33.97
CA THR A 640 -16.98 -10.59 -34.74
C THR A 640 -15.66 -10.07 -35.28
N LEU A 641 -14.60 -10.04 -34.46
CA LEU A 641 -13.26 -9.60 -34.88
C LEU A 641 -12.68 -10.52 -35.95
N CYS A 642 -12.81 -11.84 -35.81
CA CYS A 642 -12.39 -12.78 -36.85
C CYS A 642 -13.12 -12.53 -38.18
N ARG A 643 -14.44 -12.28 -38.15
CA ARG A 643 -15.22 -11.94 -39.35
C ARG A 643 -14.75 -10.64 -40.01
N LEU A 644 -14.37 -9.63 -39.22
CA LEU A 644 -13.80 -8.40 -39.76
C LEU A 644 -12.49 -8.66 -40.52
N VAL A 645 -11.60 -9.48 -39.96
CA VAL A 645 -10.35 -9.84 -40.65
C VAL A 645 -10.61 -10.67 -41.90
N GLU A 646 -11.53 -11.64 -41.85
CA GLU A 646 -11.94 -12.42 -43.02
C GLU A 646 -12.51 -11.55 -44.14
N ASN A 647 -13.11 -10.40 -43.79
CA ASN A 647 -13.59 -9.39 -44.73
C ASN A 647 -12.50 -8.41 -45.21
N GLY A 648 -11.27 -8.55 -44.75
CA GLY A 648 -10.10 -7.77 -45.20
C GLY A 648 -9.70 -6.60 -44.29
N GLU A 649 -10.29 -6.47 -43.10
CA GLU A 649 -9.91 -5.43 -42.14
C GLU A 649 -8.55 -5.71 -41.48
N ALA A 650 -7.75 -4.67 -41.27
CA ALA A 650 -6.37 -4.77 -40.79
C ALA A 650 -6.28 -4.84 -39.25
N ILE A 651 -6.58 -6.00 -38.67
CA ILE A 651 -6.36 -6.31 -37.24
C ILE A 651 -5.15 -7.25 -37.11
N ASP A 652 -4.11 -6.81 -36.40
CA ASP A 652 -2.83 -7.54 -36.30
C ASP A 652 -2.84 -8.62 -35.19
N GLU A 653 -3.53 -8.36 -34.09
CA GLU A 653 -3.57 -9.23 -32.92
C GLU A 653 -4.91 -9.13 -32.20
N ILE A 654 -5.45 -10.29 -31.79
CA ILE A 654 -6.65 -10.37 -30.95
C ILE A 654 -6.25 -10.95 -29.59
N ILE A 655 -6.50 -10.21 -28.51
CA ILE A 655 -6.23 -10.63 -27.13
C ILE A 655 -7.50 -11.19 -26.51
N VAL A 656 -7.42 -12.40 -25.95
CA VAL A 656 -8.51 -13.03 -25.19
C VAL A 656 -8.32 -12.76 -23.70
N ASP A 657 -9.32 -12.14 -23.05
CA ASP A 657 -9.35 -11.79 -21.62
C ASP A 657 -10.67 -12.26 -20.98
N PHE A 658 -11.00 -13.55 -21.13
CA PHE A 658 -12.24 -14.11 -20.61
C PHE A 658 -12.20 -14.28 -19.08
N LEU A 659 -13.38 -14.19 -18.45
CA LEU A 659 -13.55 -14.36 -16.99
C LEU A 659 -13.22 -15.79 -16.52
N GLU A 660 -13.33 -16.76 -17.43
CA GLU A 660 -13.06 -18.17 -17.20
C GLU A 660 -12.20 -18.73 -18.33
N VAL A 661 -11.46 -19.80 -18.03
CA VAL A 661 -10.65 -20.52 -19.03
C VAL A 661 -11.55 -21.19 -20.08
N ASP A 662 -12.80 -21.48 -19.70
CA ASP A 662 -13.79 -22.08 -20.58
C ASP A 662 -14.00 -21.22 -21.84
N GLY A 663 -13.88 -21.86 -23.01
CA GLY A 663 -14.01 -21.19 -24.30
C GLY A 663 -12.73 -20.51 -24.82
N MET A 664 -11.71 -20.26 -23.99
CA MET A 664 -10.46 -19.63 -24.44
C MET A 664 -9.75 -20.47 -25.52
N LYS A 665 -9.75 -21.80 -25.38
CA LYS A 665 -9.17 -22.72 -26.39
C LYS A 665 -9.85 -22.60 -27.75
N ASP A 666 -11.17 -22.48 -27.78
CA ASP A 666 -11.93 -22.29 -29.01
C ASP A 666 -11.65 -20.91 -29.62
N ALA A 667 -11.62 -19.86 -28.78
CA ALA A 667 -11.27 -18.50 -29.19
C ALA A 667 -9.89 -18.45 -29.86
N VAL A 668 -8.84 -18.97 -29.21
CA VAL A 668 -7.48 -19.03 -29.78
C VAL A 668 -7.46 -19.80 -31.11
N SER A 669 -8.16 -20.93 -31.18
CA SER A 669 -8.24 -21.74 -32.40
C SER A 669 -8.91 -20.98 -33.55
N ARG A 670 -9.94 -20.19 -33.27
CA ARG A 670 -10.65 -19.38 -34.28
C ARG A 670 -9.81 -18.21 -34.77
N ILE A 671 -9.17 -17.48 -33.86
CA ILE A 671 -8.28 -16.36 -34.21
C ILE A 671 -7.18 -16.83 -35.17
N ARG A 672 -6.59 -18.00 -34.88
CA ARG A 672 -5.58 -18.62 -35.77
C ARG A 672 -6.13 -19.03 -37.13
N ARG A 673 -7.37 -19.53 -37.21
CA ARG A 673 -8.02 -19.85 -38.49
C ARG A 673 -8.29 -18.62 -39.34
N ALA A 674 -8.56 -17.48 -38.71
CA ALA A 674 -8.66 -16.17 -39.37
C ALA A 674 -7.29 -15.59 -39.77
N ASN A 675 -6.18 -16.30 -39.49
CA ASN A 675 -4.81 -15.92 -39.82
C ASN A 675 -4.34 -14.63 -39.13
N VAL A 676 -4.71 -14.45 -37.86
CA VAL A 676 -4.34 -13.34 -36.97
C VAL A 676 -3.54 -13.88 -35.77
N ARG A 677 -2.66 -13.06 -35.16
CA ARG A 677 -2.00 -13.44 -33.90
C ARG A 677 -3.04 -13.60 -32.78
N ALA A 678 -3.00 -14.74 -32.11
CA ALA A 678 -3.81 -15.03 -30.94
C ALA A 678 -3.00 -14.77 -29.67
N ALA A 679 -3.43 -13.79 -28.89
CA ALA A 679 -2.83 -13.46 -27.61
C ALA A 679 -3.79 -13.74 -26.46
N ILE A 680 -3.26 -13.95 -25.26
CA ILE A 680 -4.05 -14.17 -24.05
C ILE A 680 -3.60 -13.20 -22.97
N ALA A 681 -4.56 -12.60 -22.28
CA ALA A 681 -4.30 -11.77 -21.12
C ALA A 681 -4.13 -12.63 -19.86
N ALA A 682 -3.03 -12.43 -19.15
CA ALA A 682 -2.88 -12.95 -17.80
C ALA A 682 -3.63 -12.07 -16.79
N PRO A 683 -4.01 -12.60 -15.62
CA PRO A 683 -4.50 -11.78 -14.52
C PRO A 683 -3.45 -10.77 -14.05
N ARG A 684 -3.91 -9.64 -13.52
CA ARG A 684 -3.04 -8.62 -12.92
C ARG A 684 -2.37 -9.11 -11.64
N VAL A 685 -3.00 -10.06 -10.96
CA VAL A 685 -2.52 -10.62 -9.70
C VAL A 685 -2.47 -12.14 -9.81
N ILE A 686 -1.34 -12.72 -9.43
CA ILE A 686 -1.16 -14.15 -9.22
C ILE A 686 -0.50 -14.32 -7.86
N LYS A 687 -1.21 -14.97 -6.93
CA LYS A 687 -0.71 -15.29 -5.58
C LYS A 687 0.06 -16.62 -5.59
N PRO A 688 0.83 -16.96 -4.53
CA PRO A 688 1.75 -18.10 -4.55
C PRO A 688 1.08 -19.45 -4.83
N ASN A 689 -0.18 -19.60 -4.42
CA ASN A 689 -0.95 -20.84 -4.56
C ASN A 689 -1.78 -20.89 -5.86
N GLU A 690 -1.52 -20.00 -6.81
CA GLU A 690 -2.30 -19.83 -8.04
C GLU A 690 -1.47 -20.11 -9.29
N SER A 691 -0.36 -20.84 -9.13
CA SER A 691 0.56 -21.20 -10.21
C SER A 691 -0.11 -22.01 -11.33
N GLY A 692 -1.20 -22.73 -11.05
CA GLY A 692 -2.02 -23.40 -12.05
C GLY A 692 -2.58 -22.46 -13.13
N ILE A 693 -2.80 -21.19 -12.81
CA ILE A 693 -3.32 -20.19 -13.76
C ILE A 693 -2.38 -20.03 -14.95
N TRP A 694 -1.12 -19.61 -14.72
CA TRP A 694 -0.21 -19.35 -15.84
C TRP A 694 0.16 -20.64 -16.59
N ARG A 695 0.22 -21.79 -15.90
CA ARG A 695 0.41 -23.10 -16.56
C ARG A 695 -0.71 -23.38 -17.56
N THR A 696 -1.95 -23.10 -17.17
CA THR A 696 -3.14 -23.28 -18.02
C THR A 696 -3.08 -22.36 -19.23
N LEU A 697 -2.71 -21.08 -19.06
CA LEU A 697 -2.58 -20.14 -20.18
C LEU A 697 -1.51 -20.59 -21.18
N LEU A 698 -0.36 -21.11 -20.72
CA LEU A 698 0.68 -21.64 -21.60
C LEU A 698 0.25 -22.90 -22.36
N ARG A 699 -0.63 -23.75 -21.78
CA ARG A 699 -1.16 -24.95 -22.47
C ARG A 699 -2.04 -24.61 -23.67
N LEU A 700 -2.64 -23.42 -23.68
CA LEU A 700 -3.38 -22.88 -24.82
C LEU A 700 -2.45 -22.44 -25.96
N GLU A 701 -1.14 -22.42 -25.70
CA GLU A 701 -0.07 -22.12 -26.65
C GLU A 701 -0.37 -20.84 -27.43
N PRO A 702 -0.61 -19.68 -26.79
CA PRO A 702 -0.85 -18.43 -27.52
C PRO A 702 0.41 -17.99 -28.28
N ASP A 703 0.25 -17.10 -29.26
CA ASP A 703 1.38 -16.48 -29.95
C ASP A 703 2.06 -15.42 -29.06
N SER A 704 1.25 -14.76 -28.21
CA SER A 704 1.69 -13.75 -27.24
C SER A 704 0.96 -13.91 -25.89
N LEU A 705 1.66 -13.62 -24.81
CA LEU A 705 1.08 -13.48 -23.47
C LEU A 705 1.14 -12.00 -23.06
N LEU A 706 -0.02 -11.41 -22.81
CA LEU A 706 -0.12 -10.09 -22.20
C LEU A 706 0.09 -10.23 -20.69
N VAL A 707 1.30 -9.90 -20.27
CA VAL A 707 1.80 -10.01 -18.90
C VAL A 707 1.43 -8.78 -18.09
N ARG A 708 0.69 -9.01 -17.01
CA ARG A 708 0.12 -7.94 -16.17
C ARG A 708 0.77 -7.80 -14.79
N SER A 709 1.75 -8.64 -14.45
CA SER A 709 2.50 -8.58 -13.19
C SER A 709 4.00 -8.83 -13.40
N THR A 710 4.84 -8.16 -12.60
CA THR A 710 6.29 -8.34 -12.63
C THR A 710 6.69 -9.77 -12.25
N GLY A 711 5.97 -10.40 -11.31
CA GLY A 711 6.22 -11.79 -10.93
C GLY A 711 5.98 -12.77 -12.08
N LEU A 712 4.92 -12.61 -12.88
CA LEU A 712 4.70 -13.47 -14.04
C LEU A 712 5.78 -13.23 -15.11
N LEU A 713 6.14 -11.98 -15.36
CA LEU A 713 7.22 -11.64 -16.31
C LEU A 713 8.53 -12.32 -15.91
N HIS A 714 8.89 -12.19 -14.63
CA HIS A 714 10.09 -12.79 -14.05
C HIS A 714 10.08 -14.32 -14.18
N ARG A 715 8.96 -14.97 -13.86
CA ARG A 715 8.80 -16.41 -14.01
C ARG A 715 9.02 -16.87 -15.45
N MET A 716 8.45 -16.17 -16.42
CA MET A 716 8.65 -16.50 -17.84
C MET A 716 10.12 -16.33 -18.27
N MET A 717 10.81 -15.30 -17.76
CA MET A 717 12.23 -15.11 -18.02
C MET A 717 13.12 -16.17 -17.36
N LYS A 718 12.77 -16.64 -16.15
CA LYS A 718 13.45 -17.77 -15.48
C LYS A 718 13.32 -19.08 -16.26
N PHE A 719 12.25 -19.25 -17.03
CA PHE A 719 12.12 -20.37 -17.98
C PHE A 719 12.97 -20.24 -19.25
N GLY A 720 13.70 -19.13 -19.41
CA GLY A 720 14.54 -18.85 -20.57
C GLY A 720 13.95 -17.82 -21.54
N GLY A 721 12.79 -17.22 -21.22
CA GLY A 721 12.15 -16.19 -22.05
C GLY A 721 11.50 -16.72 -23.32
N PRO A 722 11.02 -15.83 -24.22
CA PRO A 722 10.30 -16.21 -25.44
C PRO A 722 11.03 -17.28 -26.28
N GLY A 723 10.29 -18.32 -26.66
CA GLY A 723 10.78 -19.45 -27.46
C GLY A 723 11.44 -20.57 -26.64
N ALA A 724 11.72 -20.36 -25.35
CA ALA A 724 12.22 -21.43 -24.50
C ALA A 724 11.18 -22.53 -24.29
N SER A 725 11.61 -23.79 -24.36
CA SER A 725 10.73 -24.93 -24.12
C SER A 725 10.58 -25.24 -22.64
N VAL A 726 9.34 -25.34 -22.18
CA VAL A 726 8.96 -25.67 -20.81
C VAL A 726 8.14 -26.95 -20.80
N VAL A 727 8.46 -27.86 -19.87
CA VAL A 727 7.65 -29.05 -19.63
C VAL A 727 6.68 -28.74 -18.51
N LEU A 728 5.38 -28.77 -18.82
CA LEU A 728 4.31 -28.59 -17.84
C LEU A 728 3.81 -29.97 -17.40
N ILE A 729 3.83 -30.20 -16.10
CA ILE A 729 3.31 -31.40 -15.45
C ILE A 729 1.95 -31.06 -14.83
N ASP A 730 0.96 -31.92 -15.06
CA ASP A 730 -0.37 -31.86 -14.45
C ASP A 730 -0.88 -33.29 -14.31
N GLY A 731 -0.93 -33.81 -13.09
CA GLY A 731 -1.14 -35.24 -12.92
C GLY A 731 0.02 -36.05 -13.49
N SER A 732 -0.36 -37.04 -14.29
CA SER A 732 0.57 -37.91 -15.02
C SER A 732 0.90 -37.41 -16.44
N GLU A 733 0.30 -36.30 -16.89
CA GLU A 733 0.50 -35.80 -18.26
C GLU A 733 1.60 -34.74 -18.32
N GLU A 734 2.65 -35.05 -19.07
CA GLU A 734 3.68 -34.09 -19.46
C GLU A 734 3.32 -33.46 -20.81
N LYS A 735 3.17 -32.12 -20.84
CA LYS A 735 3.05 -31.37 -22.09
C LYS A 735 4.22 -30.42 -22.24
N LYS A 736 4.98 -30.57 -23.33
CA LYS A 736 6.01 -29.61 -23.73
C LYS A 736 5.36 -28.45 -24.47
N VAL A 737 5.53 -27.24 -23.95
CA VAL A 737 5.07 -25.98 -24.56
C VAL A 737 6.24 -25.02 -24.70
N ASN A 738 6.09 -23.94 -25.46
CA ASN A 738 7.08 -22.88 -25.51
C ASN A 738 6.56 -21.64 -24.79
N VAL A 739 7.46 -20.87 -24.18
CA VAL A 739 7.14 -19.53 -23.70
C VAL A 739 6.79 -18.66 -24.92
N PRO A 740 5.60 -18.01 -24.96
CA PRO A 740 5.20 -17.17 -26.08
C PRO A 740 5.95 -15.84 -26.07
N GLN A 741 5.68 -14.97 -27.05
CA GLN A 741 6.14 -13.59 -26.95
C GLN A 741 5.52 -12.91 -25.73
N LEU A 742 6.29 -12.09 -25.02
CA LEU A 742 5.83 -11.44 -23.80
C LEU A 742 5.53 -9.98 -24.07
N VAL A 743 4.32 -9.55 -23.74
CA VAL A 743 3.88 -8.16 -23.87
C VAL A 743 3.63 -7.61 -22.48
N GLY A 744 4.28 -6.52 -22.11
CA GLY A 744 4.00 -5.87 -20.82
C GLY A 744 2.75 -5.01 -20.89
N ASP A 745 1.81 -5.18 -19.97
CA ASP A 745 0.55 -4.41 -19.97
C ASP A 745 0.59 -3.13 -19.12
N PHE A 746 -0.44 -2.28 -19.23
CA PHE A 746 -0.57 -1.02 -18.49
C PHE A 746 -0.46 -1.19 -16.98
N SER A 747 -0.83 -2.36 -16.44
CA SER A 747 -0.76 -2.67 -15.00
C SER A 747 0.68 -2.79 -14.47
N LEU A 748 1.67 -2.86 -15.36
CA LEU A 748 3.09 -2.72 -15.01
C LEU A 748 3.49 -1.27 -14.73
N ASN A 749 2.56 -0.32 -14.86
CA ASN A 749 2.71 1.09 -14.51
C ASN A 749 3.86 1.79 -15.26
N VAL A 750 3.96 1.59 -16.57
CA VAL A 750 4.96 2.25 -17.42
C VAL A 750 4.58 3.73 -17.59
N ALA A 751 5.25 4.61 -16.83
CA ALA A 751 4.93 6.04 -16.76
C ALA A 751 6.05 6.97 -17.28
N ASN A 752 7.21 6.43 -17.66
CA ASN A 752 8.34 7.18 -18.20
C ASN A 752 9.24 6.30 -19.09
N ALA A 753 10.15 6.94 -19.83
CA ALA A 753 11.04 6.25 -20.77
C ALA A 753 12.02 5.28 -20.09
N LEU A 754 12.49 5.59 -18.86
CA LEU A 754 13.38 4.69 -18.11
C LEU A 754 12.66 3.37 -17.78
N THR A 755 11.46 3.46 -17.23
CA THR A 755 10.63 2.28 -16.90
C THR A 755 10.31 1.47 -18.16
N ALA A 756 9.92 2.14 -19.25
CA ALA A 756 9.64 1.48 -20.52
C ALA A 756 10.87 0.73 -21.04
N TYR A 757 12.04 1.39 -21.01
CA TYR A 757 13.30 0.80 -21.45
C TYR A 757 13.69 -0.43 -20.61
N GLU A 758 13.60 -0.36 -19.28
CA GLU A 758 13.91 -1.50 -18.39
C GLU A 758 13.09 -2.74 -18.73
N PHE A 759 11.77 -2.61 -18.99
CA PHE A 759 10.94 -3.76 -19.37
C PHE A 759 11.26 -4.29 -20.78
N LEU A 760 11.54 -3.42 -21.74
CA LEU A 760 11.91 -3.81 -23.11
C LEU A 760 13.24 -4.57 -23.15
N GLU A 761 14.20 -4.21 -22.29
CA GLU A 761 15.48 -4.90 -22.14
C GLU A 761 15.35 -6.17 -21.30
N TYR A 762 14.45 -6.19 -20.32
CA TYR A 762 14.23 -7.35 -19.47
C TYR A 762 13.62 -8.53 -20.23
N GLY A 763 12.77 -8.28 -21.22
CA GLY A 763 12.25 -9.35 -22.09
C GLY A 763 10.92 -9.09 -22.79
N CYS A 764 10.27 -7.95 -22.58
CA CYS A 764 9.02 -7.63 -23.27
C CYS A 764 9.28 -7.31 -24.75
N GLU A 765 8.51 -7.93 -25.67
CA GLU A 765 8.47 -7.58 -27.11
C GLU A 765 8.05 -6.12 -27.30
N ARG A 766 7.05 -5.70 -26.51
CA ARG A 766 6.49 -4.35 -26.46
C ARG A 766 5.86 -4.11 -25.09
N VAL A 767 5.65 -2.85 -24.72
CA VAL A 767 5.05 -2.46 -23.44
C VAL A 767 3.92 -1.46 -23.63
N THR A 768 2.84 -1.63 -22.88
CA THR A 768 1.70 -0.72 -22.89
C THR A 768 1.90 0.37 -21.84
N VAL A 769 1.63 1.62 -22.22
CA VAL A 769 1.73 2.79 -21.34
C VAL A 769 0.69 2.75 -20.22
N SER A 770 1.02 3.33 -19.05
CA SER A 770 0.06 3.48 -17.95
C SER A 770 -1.10 4.42 -18.36
N TYR A 771 -2.30 4.13 -17.84
CA TYR A 771 -3.46 5.03 -17.94
C TYR A 771 -3.30 6.36 -17.18
N ASP A 772 -2.28 6.49 -16.33
CA ASP A 772 -1.97 7.74 -15.64
C ASP A 772 -1.43 8.83 -16.60
N LEU A 773 -0.88 8.45 -17.76
CA LEU A 773 -0.28 9.38 -18.71
C LEU A 773 -1.33 10.07 -19.59
N GLY A 774 -1.27 11.40 -19.64
CA GLY A 774 -2.00 12.19 -20.64
C GLY A 774 -1.33 12.17 -22.01
N ALA A 775 -2.04 12.61 -23.06
CA ALA A 775 -1.58 12.49 -24.44
C ALA A 775 -0.20 13.13 -24.68
N HIS A 776 0.04 14.30 -24.10
CA HIS A 776 1.32 15.00 -24.22
C HIS A 776 2.47 14.26 -23.56
N ALA A 777 2.26 13.73 -22.36
CA ALA A 777 3.29 12.99 -21.63
C ALA A 777 3.66 11.67 -22.35
N ILE A 778 2.69 11.03 -23.02
CA ILE A 778 2.96 9.90 -23.93
C ILE A 778 3.90 10.35 -25.06
N SER A 779 3.62 11.48 -25.71
CA SER A 779 4.47 12.02 -26.78
C SER A 779 5.89 12.34 -26.30
N GLU A 780 6.04 12.92 -25.11
CA GLU A 780 7.35 13.19 -24.49
C GLU A 780 8.14 11.89 -24.24
N MET A 781 7.48 10.87 -23.68
CA MET A 781 8.09 9.56 -23.45
C MET A 781 8.56 8.89 -24.75
N LEU A 782 7.75 8.93 -25.81
CA LEU A 782 8.10 8.37 -27.12
C LEU A 782 9.36 9.07 -27.69
N GLN A 783 9.43 10.40 -27.58
CA GLN A 783 10.59 11.18 -28.01
C GLN A 783 11.85 10.90 -27.16
N ALA A 784 11.68 10.65 -25.87
CA ALA A 784 12.76 10.25 -24.98
C ALA A 784 13.33 8.86 -25.35
N LEU A 785 12.48 7.92 -25.73
CA LEU A 785 12.86 6.57 -26.16
C LEU A 785 13.55 6.52 -27.54
N GLY A 786 13.24 7.48 -28.42
CA GLY A 786 13.71 7.49 -29.80
C GLY A 786 13.08 6.39 -30.68
N PRO A 787 13.34 6.39 -32.00
CA PRO A 787 12.51 5.66 -32.97
C PRO A 787 12.40 4.14 -32.74
N ARG A 788 13.50 3.46 -32.42
CA ARG A 788 13.53 1.99 -32.24
C ARG A 788 12.69 1.52 -31.07
N PHE A 789 12.74 2.25 -29.95
CA PHE A 789 12.04 1.86 -28.73
C PHE A 789 10.62 2.45 -28.70
N ALA A 790 10.41 3.65 -29.24
CA ALA A 790 9.09 4.25 -29.44
C ALA A 790 8.16 3.34 -30.27
N SER A 791 8.70 2.68 -31.31
CA SER A 791 7.96 1.71 -32.12
C SER A 791 7.63 0.38 -31.42
N ARG A 792 7.96 0.25 -30.12
CA ARG A 792 7.65 -0.90 -29.26
C ARG A 792 6.76 -0.48 -28.08
N ILE A 793 6.20 0.73 -28.13
CA ILE A 793 5.25 1.23 -27.16
C ILE A 793 3.84 1.03 -27.72
N GLU A 794 2.99 0.35 -26.95
CA GLU A 794 1.56 0.21 -27.24
C GLU A 794 0.75 1.25 -26.45
N ILE A 795 -0.19 1.91 -27.13
CA ILE A 795 -1.10 2.88 -26.52
C ILE A 795 -2.53 2.34 -26.63
N VAL A 796 -3.24 2.28 -25.51
CA VAL A 796 -4.66 1.93 -25.51
C VAL A 796 -5.47 3.14 -25.96
N ALA A 797 -5.89 3.13 -27.22
CA ALA A 797 -6.62 4.23 -27.82
C ALA A 797 -8.09 4.27 -27.38
N HIS A 798 -8.66 3.13 -26.99
CA HIS A 798 -10.04 3.01 -26.53
C HIS A 798 -10.16 2.01 -25.39
N CYS A 799 -10.80 2.41 -24.29
CA CYS A 799 -11.16 1.49 -23.23
C CYS A 799 -12.25 2.09 -22.32
N HIS A 800 -13.02 1.22 -21.68
CA HIS A 800 -13.65 1.54 -20.40
C HIS A 800 -12.58 1.40 -19.31
N MET A 801 -12.25 2.48 -18.60
CA MET A 801 -11.12 2.47 -17.67
C MET A 801 -11.42 1.57 -16.45
N PRO A 802 -10.50 0.67 -16.04
CA PRO A 802 -10.72 -0.20 -14.88
C PRO A 802 -10.48 0.57 -13.56
N ILE A 803 -11.51 1.25 -13.06
CA ILE A 803 -11.43 2.18 -11.91
C ILE A 803 -11.01 1.52 -10.59
N PHE A 804 -11.41 0.27 -10.36
CA PHE A 804 -11.03 -0.53 -9.19
C PHE A 804 -10.65 -1.94 -9.63
N HIS A 805 -9.59 -2.48 -9.05
CA HIS A 805 -9.24 -3.91 -9.15
C HIS A 805 -9.04 -4.45 -7.73
N THR A 806 -9.93 -5.33 -7.27
CA THR A 806 -10.13 -5.62 -5.85
C THR A 806 -10.08 -7.10 -5.54
N GLU A 807 -9.45 -7.45 -4.41
CA GLU A 807 -9.57 -8.80 -3.82
C GLU A 807 -10.96 -9.01 -3.20
N HIS A 808 -11.61 -7.94 -2.73
CA HIS A 808 -13.00 -8.03 -2.28
C HIS A 808 -13.93 -8.39 -3.44
N CYS A 809 -14.75 -9.43 -3.27
CA CYS A 809 -15.69 -9.89 -4.28
C CYS A 809 -17.12 -9.43 -3.95
N ILE A 810 -17.65 -8.52 -4.78
CA ILE A 810 -19.01 -7.97 -4.64
C ILE A 810 -20.05 -9.07 -4.81
N PHE A 811 -19.84 -9.97 -5.78
CA PHE A 811 -20.70 -11.13 -6.00
C PHE A 811 -20.80 -12.00 -4.76
N ALA A 812 -19.66 -12.36 -4.16
CA ALA A 812 -19.65 -13.19 -2.97
C ALA A 812 -20.36 -12.49 -1.80
N ARG A 813 -20.08 -11.20 -1.58
CA ARG A 813 -20.61 -10.43 -0.44
C ARG A 813 -22.11 -10.15 -0.52
N PHE A 814 -22.64 -9.81 -1.70
CA PHE A 814 -24.01 -9.28 -1.82
C PHE A 814 -24.98 -10.19 -2.58
N LEU A 815 -24.47 -11.22 -3.26
CA LEU A 815 -25.26 -12.17 -4.04
C LEU A 815 -25.09 -13.63 -3.56
N SER A 816 -24.29 -13.87 -2.52
CA SER A 816 -24.10 -15.20 -1.93
C SER A 816 -23.91 -15.13 -0.41
N ASN A 817 -23.87 -16.29 0.25
CA ASN A 817 -23.47 -16.42 1.66
C ASN A 817 -22.01 -16.89 1.84
N GLY A 818 -21.26 -17.06 0.73
CA GLY A 818 -19.89 -17.55 0.76
C GLY A 818 -18.87 -16.49 1.17
N ASN A 819 -17.72 -16.94 1.65
CA ASN A 819 -16.61 -16.08 2.08
C ASN A 819 -15.42 -16.07 1.11
N SER A 820 -15.41 -16.98 0.13
CA SER A 820 -14.31 -17.22 -0.80
C SER A 820 -14.81 -17.83 -2.11
N TYR A 821 -13.89 -18.10 -3.04
CA TYR A 821 -14.22 -18.82 -4.27
C TYR A 821 -14.68 -20.27 -4.03
N LEU A 822 -14.34 -20.87 -2.88
CA LEU A 822 -14.66 -22.26 -2.53
C LEU A 822 -16.14 -22.46 -2.17
N ASP A 823 -16.81 -21.40 -1.69
CA ASP A 823 -18.14 -21.48 -1.08
C ASP A 823 -19.13 -20.42 -1.59
N CYS A 824 -18.73 -19.55 -2.51
CA CYS A 824 -19.63 -18.54 -3.10
C CYS A 824 -20.59 -19.11 -4.17
N GLY A 825 -20.39 -20.36 -4.58
CA GLY A 825 -21.17 -21.00 -5.65
C GLY A 825 -21.03 -20.30 -7.00
N HIS A 826 -19.94 -19.58 -7.23
CA HIS A 826 -19.63 -18.83 -8.47
C HIS A 826 -20.78 -17.93 -8.93
N ALA A 827 -21.28 -17.06 -8.05
CA ALA A 827 -22.35 -16.12 -8.39
C ALA A 827 -22.02 -15.25 -9.62
N CYS A 828 -20.74 -14.92 -9.86
CA CYS A 828 -20.31 -14.16 -11.03
C CYS A 828 -20.62 -14.80 -12.40
N THR A 829 -20.97 -16.09 -12.47
CA THR A 829 -21.33 -16.75 -13.75
C THR A 829 -22.82 -16.71 -14.06
N ARG A 830 -23.64 -16.21 -13.13
CA ARG A 830 -25.12 -16.18 -13.25
C ARG A 830 -25.73 -14.79 -13.10
N HIS A 831 -24.92 -13.82 -12.72
CA HIS A 831 -25.34 -12.47 -12.40
C HIS A 831 -24.54 -11.48 -13.23
N ASP A 832 -25.23 -10.60 -13.92
CA ASP A 832 -24.65 -9.42 -14.56
C ASP A 832 -24.73 -8.23 -13.61
N VAL A 833 -23.59 -7.72 -13.16
CA VAL A 833 -23.50 -6.81 -12.02
C VAL A 833 -22.89 -5.48 -12.41
N HIS A 834 -23.58 -4.40 -12.03
CA HIS A 834 -23.08 -3.03 -12.16
C HIS A 834 -23.16 -2.28 -10.83
N LEU A 835 -22.26 -1.32 -10.64
CA LEU A 835 -22.33 -0.35 -9.55
C LEU A 835 -22.83 0.99 -10.09
N ARG A 836 -24.05 1.37 -9.70
CA ARG A 836 -24.61 2.67 -10.03
C ARG A 836 -24.00 3.74 -9.15
N ASP A 837 -23.30 4.70 -9.75
CA ASP A 837 -22.74 5.84 -9.01
C ASP A 837 -23.77 6.95 -8.74
N GLU A 838 -23.34 8.01 -8.05
CA GLU A 838 -24.18 9.15 -7.70
C GLU A 838 -24.65 9.99 -8.91
N THR A 839 -23.99 9.84 -10.07
CA THR A 839 -24.41 10.47 -11.33
C THR A 839 -25.46 9.63 -12.08
N GLY A 840 -25.71 8.41 -11.61
CA GLY A 840 -26.68 7.47 -12.18
C GLY A 840 -26.11 6.55 -13.26
N LYS A 841 -24.79 6.59 -13.51
CA LYS A 841 -24.10 5.72 -14.47
C LYS A 841 -23.85 4.33 -13.88
N ASP A 842 -24.02 3.30 -14.70
CA ASP A 842 -23.88 1.89 -14.30
C ASP A 842 -22.48 1.37 -14.66
N ASN A 843 -21.62 1.23 -13.66
CA ASN A 843 -20.22 0.83 -13.85
C ASN A 843 -20.10 -0.71 -13.81
N PRO A 844 -19.74 -1.39 -14.92
CA PRO A 844 -19.73 -2.86 -14.97
C PRO A 844 -18.72 -3.48 -14.01
N VAL A 845 -19.10 -4.60 -13.38
CA VAL A 845 -18.26 -5.37 -12.47
C VAL A 845 -18.01 -6.75 -13.06
N LEU A 846 -16.74 -7.07 -13.33
CA LEU A 846 -16.33 -8.37 -13.86
C LEU A 846 -15.39 -9.08 -12.88
N ALA A 847 -15.47 -10.41 -12.79
CA ALA A 847 -14.56 -11.22 -11.99
C ALA A 847 -13.57 -11.98 -12.88
N ASP A 848 -12.26 -11.82 -12.66
CA ASP A 848 -11.25 -12.56 -13.42
C ASP A 848 -11.14 -14.04 -13.00
N ILE A 849 -10.27 -14.80 -13.68
CA ILE A 849 -10.02 -16.22 -13.38
C ILE A 849 -9.48 -16.47 -11.97
N GLY A 850 -8.96 -15.44 -11.30
CA GLY A 850 -8.56 -15.46 -9.90
C GLY A 850 -9.69 -15.04 -8.95
N CYS A 851 -10.91 -14.81 -9.41
CA CYS A 851 -12.01 -14.26 -8.62
C CYS A 851 -11.78 -12.83 -8.10
N ARG A 852 -10.87 -12.04 -8.70
CA ARG A 852 -10.69 -10.62 -8.37
C ARG A 852 -11.70 -9.81 -9.17
N ASN A 853 -12.33 -8.84 -8.52
CA ASN A 853 -13.33 -8.00 -9.16
C ASN A 853 -12.64 -6.80 -9.81
N THR A 854 -13.01 -6.49 -11.05
CA THR A 854 -12.66 -5.24 -11.71
C THR A 854 -13.94 -4.47 -11.95
N VAL A 855 -14.02 -3.26 -11.42
CA VAL A 855 -15.08 -2.31 -11.76
C VAL A 855 -14.54 -1.43 -12.88
N PHE A 856 -15.28 -1.34 -13.98
CA PHE A 856 -14.96 -0.54 -15.14
C PHE A 856 -15.82 0.73 -15.15
N SER A 857 -15.28 1.83 -15.68
CA SER A 857 -16.03 3.06 -15.91
C SER A 857 -17.15 2.80 -16.92
N ALA A 858 -18.37 3.24 -16.62
CA ALA A 858 -19.48 3.19 -17.56
C ALA A 858 -19.19 4.00 -18.84
N GLU A 859 -18.51 5.14 -18.70
CA GLU A 859 -18.11 5.98 -19.84
C GLU A 859 -16.76 5.52 -20.40
N ALA A 860 -16.71 5.35 -21.72
CA ALA A 860 -15.50 4.98 -22.42
C ALA A 860 -14.53 6.16 -22.53
N GLN A 861 -13.23 5.86 -22.51
CA GLN A 861 -12.17 6.79 -22.85
C GLN A 861 -11.74 6.59 -24.31
N SER A 862 -11.47 7.69 -25.02
CA SER A 862 -10.94 7.67 -26.38
C SER A 862 -9.79 8.66 -26.59
N GLY A 863 -8.67 8.13 -27.08
CA GLY A 863 -7.49 8.86 -27.55
C GLY A 863 -7.55 9.20 -29.04
N ALA A 864 -8.71 9.10 -29.70
CA ALA A 864 -8.83 9.26 -31.15
C ALA A 864 -8.28 10.60 -31.67
N HIS A 865 -8.38 11.67 -30.89
CA HIS A 865 -7.85 12.99 -31.23
C HIS A 865 -6.31 13.06 -31.25
N SER A 866 -5.63 12.17 -30.53
CA SER A 866 -4.17 12.16 -30.36
C SER A 866 -3.45 11.11 -31.21
N LEU A 867 -4.18 10.27 -31.95
CA LEU A 867 -3.58 9.20 -32.77
C LEU A 867 -2.49 9.71 -33.71
N LYS A 868 -2.75 10.81 -34.42
CA LYS A 868 -1.77 11.39 -35.34
C LYS A 868 -0.53 11.89 -34.60
N GLU A 869 -0.72 12.57 -33.48
CA GLU A 869 0.37 13.09 -32.65
C GLU A 869 1.29 11.95 -32.18
N TRP A 870 0.71 10.86 -31.69
CA TRP A 870 1.47 9.69 -31.24
C TRP A 870 2.19 8.98 -32.39
N MET A 871 1.56 8.87 -33.56
CA MET A 871 2.22 8.33 -34.76
C MET A 871 3.40 9.20 -35.20
N ASP A 872 3.22 10.53 -35.22
CA ASP A 872 4.30 11.47 -35.53
C ASP A 872 5.45 11.38 -34.51
N ALA A 873 5.14 11.06 -33.24
CA ALA A 873 6.12 10.84 -32.16
C ALA A 873 6.79 9.44 -32.21
N GLY A 874 6.36 8.55 -33.11
CA GLY A 874 6.99 7.24 -33.36
C GLY A 874 6.23 6.03 -32.83
N ALA A 875 5.04 6.21 -32.25
CA ALA A 875 4.18 5.08 -31.89
C ALA A 875 3.55 4.44 -33.13
N ASN A 876 3.45 3.12 -33.13
CA ASN A 876 2.83 2.35 -34.19
C ASN A 876 1.89 1.26 -33.67
N HIS A 877 1.84 0.99 -32.36
CA HIS A 877 0.95 0.00 -31.77
C HIS A 877 -0.21 0.70 -31.04
N PHE A 878 -1.43 0.44 -31.50
CA PHE A 878 -2.65 0.92 -30.85
C PHE A 878 -3.52 -0.25 -30.41
N ARG A 879 -4.13 -0.12 -29.22
CA ARG A 879 -5.04 -1.13 -28.68
C ARG A 879 -6.44 -0.58 -28.45
N ILE A 880 -7.44 -1.37 -28.82
CA ILE A 880 -8.85 -1.17 -28.45
C ILE A 880 -9.21 -2.26 -27.44
N GLU A 881 -9.78 -1.89 -26.29
CA GLU A 881 -10.27 -2.83 -25.29
C GLU A 881 -11.79 -2.81 -25.21
N LEU A 882 -12.40 -3.95 -25.49
CA LEU A 882 -13.84 -4.18 -25.34
C LEU A 882 -14.12 -4.79 -23.96
N VAL A 883 -15.14 -4.30 -23.26
CA VAL A 883 -15.66 -4.84 -22.00
C VAL A 883 -16.95 -5.60 -22.25
N ASP A 884 -18.09 -4.93 -22.20
CA ASP A 884 -19.42 -5.50 -22.31
C ASP A 884 -20.14 -5.10 -23.61
N GLU A 885 -19.44 -4.44 -24.54
CA GLU A 885 -20.01 -4.05 -25.83
C GLU A 885 -20.54 -5.28 -26.58
N SER A 886 -21.73 -5.10 -27.16
CA SER A 886 -22.38 -6.10 -28.01
C SER A 886 -21.52 -6.41 -29.25
N ALA A 887 -21.83 -7.50 -29.96
CA ALA A 887 -21.16 -7.80 -31.22
C ALA A 887 -21.31 -6.66 -32.25
N GLU A 888 -22.47 -5.99 -32.27
CA GLU A 888 -22.72 -4.88 -33.17
C GLU A 888 -21.89 -3.65 -32.80
N ASP A 889 -21.81 -3.32 -31.51
CA ASP A 889 -21.09 -2.14 -31.05
C ASP A 889 -19.58 -2.35 -31.10
N ALA A 890 -19.09 -3.55 -30.77
CA ALA A 890 -17.70 -3.95 -30.99
C ALA A 890 -17.30 -3.73 -32.46
N GLN A 891 -18.17 -4.12 -33.41
CA GLN A 891 -17.92 -3.88 -34.83
C GLN A 891 -17.87 -2.37 -35.17
N LYS A 892 -18.83 -1.57 -34.66
CA LYS A 892 -18.85 -0.11 -34.89
C LYS A 892 -17.59 0.57 -34.37
N VAL A 893 -17.18 0.25 -33.15
CA VAL A 893 -15.98 0.80 -32.50
C VAL A 893 -14.74 0.49 -33.33
N VAL A 894 -14.50 -0.80 -33.64
CA VAL A 894 -13.28 -1.24 -34.33
C VAL A 894 -13.19 -0.66 -35.74
N LEU A 895 -14.28 -0.72 -36.52
CA LEU A 895 -14.32 -0.15 -37.88
C LEU A 895 -14.11 1.36 -37.86
N GLY A 896 -14.67 2.06 -36.88
CA GLY A 896 -14.48 3.51 -36.75
C GLY A 896 -13.03 3.91 -36.50
N TYR A 897 -12.31 3.17 -35.64
CA TYR A 897 -10.88 3.41 -35.40
C TYR A 897 -10.03 3.06 -36.62
N LEU A 898 -10.29 1.93 -37.28
CA LEU A 898 -9.61 1.56 -38.52
C LEU A 898 -9.76 2.65 -39.58
N ALA A 899 -10.99 3.13 -39.80
CA ALA A 899 -11.25 4.19 -40.77
C ALA A 899 -10.49 5.50 -40.46
N VAL A 900 -10.28 5.83 -39.18
CA VAL A 900 -9.47 6.99 -38.78
C VAL A 900 -7.97 6.72 -38.98
N LEU A 901 -7.46 5.56 -38.57
CA LEU A 901 -6.04 5.18 -38.72
C LEU A 901 -5.62 5.09 -40.19
N GLU A 902 -6.53 4.66 -41.07
CA GLU A 902 -6.33 4.59 -42.51
C GLU A 902 -6.56 5.94 -43.23
N GLY A 903 -6.98 6.98 -42.50
CA GLY A 903 -7.30 8.30 -43.07
C GLY A 903 -8.56 8.33 -43.94
N LYS A 904 -9.41 7.28 -43.88
CA LYS A 904 -10.69 7.19 -44.59
C LYS A 904 -11.80 8.02 -43.92
N GLN A 905 -11.68 8.32 -42.62
CA GLN A 905 -12.68 9.02 -41.83
C GLN A 905 -12.07 10.09 -40.90
N LYS A 906 -12.81 11.15 -40.62
CA LYS A 906 -12.43 12.18 -39.63
C LYS A 906 -12.75 11.71 -38.22
N VAL A 907 -11.91 12.10 -37.26
CA VAL A 907 -12.09 11.80 -35.82
C VAL A 907 -13.48 12.17 -35.29
N GLY A 908 -14.05 13.29 -35.71
CA GLY A 908 -15.39 13.72 -35.25
C GLY A 908 -16.50 12.72 -35.54
N VAL A 909 -16.44 12.00 -36.68
CA VAL A 909 -17.44 10.97 -37.02
C VAL A 909 -17.28 9.72 -36.15
N LEU A 910 -16.02 9.36 -35.86
CA LEU A 910 -15.75 8.30 -34.89
C LEU A 910 -16.28 8.70 -33.51
N TRP A 911 -16.06 9.95 -33.08
CA TRP A 911 -16.55 10.44 -31.79
C TRP A 911 -18.08 10.36 -31.66
N GLU A 912 -18.82 10.76 -32.69
CA GLU A 912 -20.28 10.60 -32.74
C GLU A 912 -20.69 9.13 -32.63
N THR A 913 -19.98 8.23 -33.30
CA THR A 913 -20.23 6.78 -33.23
C THR A 913 -19.98 6.24 -31.82
N LEU A 914 -18.85 6.60 -31.20
CA LEU A 914 -18.51 6.18 -29.84
C LEU A 914 -19.51 6.74 -28.80
N SER A 915 -20.01 7.95 -29.01
CA SER A 915 -21.04 8.54 -28.15
C SER A 915 -22.39 7.82 -28.22
N GLN A 916 -22.57 6.95 -29.23
CA GLN A 916 -23.78 6.17 -29.48
C GLN A 916 -23.71 4.72 -28.99
N VAL A 917 -22.59 4.30 -28.39
CA VAL A 917 -22.43 2.95 -27.85
C VAL A 917 -23.18 2.83 -26.53
N GLU A 918 -24.04 1.81 -26.43
CA GLU A 918 -24.79 1.46 -25.23
C GLU A 918 -24.01 0.46 -24.38
N ASP A 919 -24.19 0.52 -23.06
CA ASP A 919 -23.79 -0.52 -22.13
C ASP A 919 -24.72 -1.75 -22.24
N SER A 920 -24.36 -2.84 -21.56
CA SER A 920 -25.15 -4.07 -21.51
C SER A 920 -26.57 -3.90 -20.95
N ASN A 921 -26.87 -2.79 -20.27
CA ASN A 921 -28.21 -2.45 -19.77
C ASN A 921 -28.99 -1.53 -20.73
N GLY A 922 -28.48 -1.29 -21.95
CA GLY A 922 -29.11 -0.44 -22.96
C GLY A 922 -29.07 1.05 -22.61
N ARG A 923 -28.12 1.48 -21.77
CA ARG A 923 -27.90 2.89 -21.44
C ARG A 923 -26.70 3.42 -22.19
N MET A 924 -26.79 4.67 -22.60
CA MET A 924 -25.68 5.36 -23.26
C MET A 924 -24.51 5.52 -22.28
N GLY A 925 -23.43 4.77 -22.48
CA GLY A 925 -22.22 4.88 -21.66
C GLY A 925 -21.49 6.20 -21.90
N GLY A 926 -21.54 6.68 -23.15
CA GLY A 926 -20.87 7.90 -23.59
C GLY A 926 -19.36 7.71 -23.82
N VAL A 927 -18.72 8.75 -24.33
CA VAL A 927 -17.28 8.77 -24.59
C VAL A 927 -16.66 10.08 -24.12
N SER A 928 -15.51 9.99 -23.47
CA SER A 928 -14.73 11.15 -23.05
C SER A 928 -13.25 11.02 -23.46
N ILE A 929 -12.54 12.15 -23.43
CA ILE A 929 -11.08 12.18 -23.59
C ILE A 929 -10.40 11.56 -22.36
N GLY A 930 -11.07 11.56 -21.21
CA GLY A 930 -10.57 11.03 -19.94
C GLY A 930 -9.18 11.57 -19.56
N SER A 931 -8.28 10.65 -19.20
CA SER A 931 -6.87 10.91 -18.89
C SER A 931 -6.09 11.58 -20.02
N PHE A 932 -6.50 11.47 -21.28
CA PHE A 932 -5.73 12.08 -22.38
C PHE A 932 -5.76 13.61 -22.41
N ARG A 933 -6.60 14.26 -21.59
CA ARG A 933 -6.66 15.72 -21.45
C ARG A 933 -5.31 16.32 -21.05
N ASN A 934 -4.98 17.48 -21.61
CA ASN A 934 -3.75 18.19 -21.27
C ASN A 934 -3.82 18.83 -19.86
N ALA A 935 -2.67 19.22 -19.31
CA ALA A 935 -2.59 19.76 -17.94
C ALA A 935 -3.39 21.07 -17.74
N ALA A 936 -3.65 21.85 -18.79
CA ALA A 936 -4.48 23.05 -18.70
C ALA A 936 -5.98 22.68 -18.65
N GLU A 937 -6.42 21.73 -19.46
CA GLU A 937 -7.76 21.15 -19.47
C GLU A 937 -8.08 20.40 -18.17
N ARG A 938 -7.09 19.70 -17.60
CA ARG A 938 -7.19 19.05 -16.29
C ARG A 938 -7.33 20.07 -15.15
N ARG A 939 -6.66 21.23 -15.24
CA ARG A 939 -6.76 22.32 -14.24
C ARG A 939 -8.02 23.17 -14.38
N ALA A 940 -8.57 23.28 -15.61
CA ALA A 940 -9.81 23.99 -15.90
C ALA A 940 -11.07 23.15 -15.65
N GLY A 941 -10.92 21.83 -15.47
CA GLY A 941 -12.00 20.93 -15.07
C GLY A 941 -12.49 21.27 -13.67
N GLU A 942 -13.65 21.93 -13.64
CA GLU A 942 -14.41 22.27 -12.45
C GLU A 942 -14.43 21.09 -11.47
N ILE A 943 -14.15 21.41 -10.20
CA ILE A 943 -14.44 20.55 -9.06
C ILE A 943 -15.94 20.29 -9.13
N ILE A 944 -16.33 19.11 -9.61
CA ILE A 944 -17.67 18.57 -9.33
C ILE A 944 -17.67 18.14 -7.87
#